data_AF-A0A7Y9KAZ5-F1
#
_entry.id   AF-A0A7Y9KAZ5-F1
#
_cell.length_a   1.000
_cell.length_b   1.000
_cell.length_c   1.000
_cell.angle_alpha   90.00
_cell.angle_beta   90.00
_cell.angle_gamma   90.00
#
_symmetry.space_group_name_H-M   'P 1'
#
loop_
_entity.id
_entity.type
_entity.pdbx_description
1 polymer ?
#
loop_
_entity_poly.entity_id
_entity_poly.type
_entity_poly.pdbx_seq_one_letter_code
_entity_poly.pdbx_strand_id
1 'polypeptide(L)'
;MTQFPQLPAPADLAAAGPKGAKKMLVKAADPVPAAELAPFFEHACRELVRAGESELAFWAFGQARKVEKDHPALLDLDRVQGVFLELVPAGGVGPAALRDYAKTLAATLPAEEAHARFREVVCAGFDAGLIPYARIFPDLRALARAAKIKKRDEEEFLAGRLLRAGLMPIASHQVWAAAREPLVAMAGRDDDLMKLLIAAEPDRARHEEESGEEVAEEIRQMWLESLAESGAGAHLPARWFGTTGRGCAAEVLLKLADQAGDRLFPDAEVVFGEETDPALPPPDHRHIIPQGRMGTDSPRWWGSGFDLGQLAADVASGPEGRERFAGLLEAFVRDLGYYGNVDYPATVKALWDLPETREVLREAVDGWKADAGRPDLPFLYSALHQLVRLTACSGLLDLEPGVADGLDPADPVDALLAALRGGIPAELAVSGDGTPSKSPKAGRTIVQHLGYLTITERSWHAHASVTGDDALSMSLPQLPDGLLPWYDGKTGLLSRIQDGVWQTFQVEGRTGRTVALTLDPGTATARPQAPGAAEVTFPGAAGPSEVRLSRGAITVTAPDGTRTARLPFSPVMSTKSGLVPPPGWWTRRDPVDPDGSAALRRLDRERAARLLEAALTGPRAAADALEAVLPEVTAPALRDGVLEAARTAVECLLLSIELRDRIGRPQPPALPALVVPASDLPFRRTRAQTRWLVRQRLVAQALESATTDEPAADRPYLVRTVSLPPRGYVGVEPDTLAGYALPAVLPWTSDSQREGILDVLRLWANAPIGDGTGSCRTLRITPAGGEGQSNAERQLVDRQLEREAPGELWRTPNGALLILDYQRHDRTATALEYAPGGTFEPGEPPGWQAARPPVPCWGTAGRVVRLIRLLADRGPAPIDAAATVHDLAERAGFGVAAAVTVCKIPAEVLDDDLPTTGAALSYPMRDAVRERLLPDDPADLWITGLAVDAAADWWRTHGEGPSGRTGGG
;
A
#
# COMPACT_ATOMS: atom_id res chain seq x y z
N MET A 1 54.70 -13.03 -65.66
CA MET A 1 53.97 -11.77 -65.90
C MET A 1 53.41 -11.83 -67.30
N THR A 2 52.17 -12.29 -67.45
CA THR A 2 51.44 -12.23 -68.71
C THR A 2 50.95 -10.80 -68.87
N GLN A 3 51.42 -10.08 -69.89
CA GLN A 3 50.92 -8.74 -70.22
C GLN A 3 49.50 -8.88 -70.78
N PHE A 4 48.50 -8.58 -69.96
CA PHE A 4 47.12 -8.41 -70.44
C PHE A 4 47.07 -7.25 -71.46
N PRO A 5 46.07 -7.21 -72.37
CA PRO A 5 45.80 -6.00 -73.16
C PRO A 5 45.74 -4.79 -72.24
N GLN A 6 46.33 -3.66 -72.66
CA GLN A 6 46.43 -2.45 -71.83
C GLN A 6 45.06 -2.11 -71.23
N LEU A 7 44.94 -2.27 -69.92
CA LEU A 7 43.77 -1.80 -69.18
C LEU A 7 43.62 -0.29 -69.44
N PRO A 8 42.40 0.20 -69.69
CA PRO A 8 42.17 1.64 -69.72
C PRO A 8 42.71 2.29 -68.44
N ALA A 9 43.35 3.46 -68.56
CA ALA A 9 43.93 4.10 -67.40
C ALA A 9 42.83 4.40 -66.36
N PRO A 10 43.09 4.25 -65.04
CA PRO A 10 42.07 4.48 -64.02
C PRO A 10 41.44 5.89 -64.09
N ALA A 11 42.22 6.89 -64.49
CA ALA A 11 41.73 8.26 -64.72
C ALA A 11 40.67 8.35 -65.84
N ASP A 12 40.82 7.56 -66.91
CA ASP A 12 39.85 7.50 -68.01
C ASP A 12 38.57 6.76 -67.59
N LEU A 13 38.70 5.73 -66.74
CA LEU A 13 37.57 5.01 -66.16
C LEU A 13 36.77 5.91 -65.21
N ALA A 14 37.44 6.67 -64.34
CA ALA A 14 36.81 7.64 -63.45
C ALA A 14 36.06 8.73 -64.25
N ALA A 15 36.69 9.28 -65.29
CA ALA A 15 36.09 10.33 -66.15
C ALA A 15 34.86 9.85 -66.94
N ALA A 16 34.79 8.55 -67.28
CA ALA A 16 33.66 7.97 -68.02
C ALA A 16 32.41 7.72 -67.14
N GLY A 17 32.53 7.86 -65.82
CA GLY A 17 31.49 7.55 -64.84
C GLY A 17 31.15 6.04 -64.75
N PRO A 18 30.35 5.61 -63.76
CA PRO A 18 30.21 4.18 -63.42
C PRO A 18 29.69 3.29 -64.57
N LYS A 19 28.77 3.81 -65.39
CA LYS A 19 28.24 3.07 -66.55
C LYS A 19 29.22 3.05 -67.72
N GLY A 20 29.98 4.12 -67.94
CA GLY A 20 30.98 4.21 -68.99
C GLY A 20 32.20 3.33 -68.70
N ALA A 21 32.72 3.41 -67.48
CA ALA A 21 33.83 2.59 -67.00
C ALA A 21 33.56 1.08 -67.15
N LYS A 22 32.36 0.63 -66.73
CA LYS A 22 31.94 -0.78 -66.89
C LYS A 22 31.95 -1.22 -68.36
N LYS A 23 31.44 -0.39 -69.28
CA LYS A 23 31.45 -0.70 -70.72
C LYS A 23 32.88 -0.77 -71.29
N MET A 24 33.76 0.13 -70.86
CA MET A 24 35.16 0.14 -71.29
C MET A 24 35.91 -1.11 -70.82
N LEU A 25 35.69 -1.53 -69.58
CA LEU A 25 36.27 -2.76 -69.02
C LEU A 25 35.72 -4.02 -69.70
N VAL A 26 34.42 -4.09 -70.00
CA VAL A 26 33.85 -5.21 -70.77
C VAL A 26 34.46 -5.26 -72.17
N LYS A 27 34.55 -4.13 -72.88
CA LYS A 27 35.15 -4.06 -74.21
C LYS A 27 36.64 -4.47 -74.22
N ALA A 28 37.37 -4.14 -73.15
CA ALA A 28 38.77 -4.56 -72.99
C ALA A 28 38.90 -6.06 -72.67
N ALA A 29 37.86 -6.68 -72.10
CA ALA A 29 37.80 -8.11 -71.82
C ALA A 29 37.39 -8.96 -73.04
N ASP A 30 36.66 -8.40 -74.02
CA ASP A 30 36.18 -9.11 -75.22
C ASP A 30 37.23 -9.99 -75.95
N PRO A 31 38.49 -9.55 -76.16
CA PRO A 31 39.50 -10.37 -76.85
C PRO A 31 40.22 -11.38 -75.94
N VAL A 32 39.94 -11.43 -74.63
CA VAL A 32 40.67 -12.25 -73.66
C VAL A 32 40.11 -13.68 -73.65
N PRO A 33 40.95 -14.73 -73.75
CA PRO A 33 40.50 -16.11 -73.67
C PRO A 33 39.80 -16.42 -72.34
N ALA A 34 38.85 -17.36 -72.35
CA ALA A 34 38.05 -17.71 -71.16
C ALA A 34 38.88 -18.06 -69.91
N ALA A 35 40.04 -18.72 -70.08
CA ALA A 35 40.97 -19.06 -68.99
C ALA A 35 41.66 -17.83 -68.34
N GLU A 36 41.76 -16.72 -69.07
CA GLU A 36 42.46 -15.50 -68.63
C GLU A 36 41.49 -14.38 -68.22
N LEU A 37 40.18 -14.57 -68.41
CA LEU A 37 39.16 -13.56 -68.09
C LEU A 37 39.07 -13.26 -66.58
N ALA A 38 39.12 -14.28 -65.71
CA ALA A 38 39.10 -14.05 -64.27
C ALA A 38 40.38 -13.32 -63.79
N PRO A 39 41.61 -13.75 -64.14
CA PRO A 39 42.83 -12.98 -63.88
C PRO A 39 42.82 -11.55 -64.42
N PHE A 40 42.23 -11.32 -65.61
CA PHE A 40 42.06 -9.98 -66.19
C PHE A 40 41.21 -9.07 -65.29
N PHE A 41 40.03 -9.54 -64.87
CA PHE A 41 39.16 -8.75 -64.01
C PHE A 41 39.73 -8.56 -62.59
N GLU A 42 40.52 -9.51 -62.09
CA GLU A 42 41.28 -9.33 -60.84
C GLU A 42 42.36 -8.26 -60.98
N HIS A 43 43.09 -8.23 -62.11
CA HIS A 43 44.05 -7.17 -62.38
C HIS A 43 43.35 -5.80 -62.49
N ALA A 44 42.20 -5.73 -63.17
CA ALA A 44 41.39 -4.51 -63.22
C ALA A 44 40.95 -4.06 -61.82
N CYS A 45 40.53 -4.99 -60.95
CA CYS A 45 40.19 -4.69 -59.56
C CYS A 45 41.39 -4.08 -58.81
N ARG A 46 42.59 -4.66 -58.93
CA ARG A 46 43.82 -4.12 -58.29
C ARG A 46 44.10 -2.67 -58.70
N GLU A 47 44.00 -2.35 -59.98
CA GLU A 47 44.24 -0.99 -60.47
C GLU A 47 43.16 -0.01 -60.00
N LEU A 48 41.90 -0.44 -59.94
CA LEU A 48 40.79 0.39 -59.46
C LEU A 48 40.88 0.68 -57.96
N VAL A 49 41.29 -0.31 -57.16
CA VAL A 49 41.55 -0.13 -55.73
C VAL A 49 42.67 0.89 -55.50
N ARG A 50 43.78 0.78 -56.24
CA ARG A 50 44.88 1.76 -56.16
C ARG A 50 44.45 3.18 -56.53
N ALA A 51 43.43 3.31 -57.38
CA ALA A 51 42.87 4.58 -57.79
C ALA A 51 41.77 5.12 -56.85
N GLY A 52 41.37 4.38 -55.81
CA GLY A 52 40.31 4.77 -54.89
C GLY A 52 38.87 4.56 -55.41
N GLU A 53 38.70 3.83 -56.53
CA GLU A 53 37.41 3.62 -57.20
C GLU A 53 36.70 2.35 -56.68
N SER A 54 36.30 2.35 -55.40
CA SER A 54 35.80 1.16 -54.69
C SER A 54 34.56 0.50 -55.32
N GLU A 55 33.59 1.27 -55.82
CA GLU A 55 32.40 0.70 -56.46
C GLU A 55 32.73 -0.05 -57.76
N LEU A 56 33.67 0.48 -58.54
CA LEU A 56 34.13 -0.15 -59.77
C LEU A 56 35.01 -1.36 -59.47
N ALA A 57 35.84 -1.28 -58.44
CA ALA A 57 36.63 -2.42 -57.96
C ALA A 57 35.73 -3.59 -57.54
N PHE A 58 34.69 -3.34 -56.73
CA PHE A 58 33.70 -4.36 -56.34
C PHE A 58 33.03 -5.01 -57.55
N TRP A 59 32.69 -4.21 -58.56
CA TRP A 59 32.10 -4.73 -59.79
C TRP A 59 33.08 -5.60 -60.57
N ALA A 60 34.32 -5.15 -60.75
CA ALA A 60 35.36 -5.90 -61.47
C ALA A 60 35.66 -7.23 -60.77
N PHE A 61 35.80 -7.22 -59.45
CA PHE A 61 35.94 -8.43 -58.64
C PHE A 61 34.74 -9.36 -58.81
N GLY A 62 33.52 -8.82 -58.81
CA GLY A 62 32.30 -9.58 -59.06
C GLY A 62 32.27 -10.24 -60.45
N GLN A 63 32.82 -9.59 -61.49
CA GLN A 63 32.94 -10.20 -62.82
C GLN A 63 33.94 -11.36 -62.83
N ALA A 64 35.09 -11.24 -62.15
CA ALA A 64 36.04 -12.34 -62.01
C ALA A 64 35.38 -13.58 -61.38
N ARG A 65 34.63 -13.40 -60.29
CA ARG A 65 33.89 -14.47 -59.62
C ARG A 65 32.75 -15.03 -60.49
N LYS A 66 32.11 -14.20 -61.31
CA LYS A 66 31.06 -14.66 -62.25
C LYS A 66 31.64 -15.57 -63.32
N VAL A 67 32.80 -15.23 -63.89
CA VAL A 67 33.48 -16.07 -64.90
C VAL A 67 33.78 -17.46 -64.35
N GLU A 68 34.27 -17.56 -63.11
CA GLU A 68 34.54 -18.85 -62.46
C GLU A 68 33.28 -19.67 -62.17
N LYS A 69 32.18 -18.99 -61.84
CA LYS A 69 30.87 -19.63 -61.65
C LYS A 69 30.29 -20.17 -62.96
N ASP A 70 30.47 -19.42 -64.06
CA ASP A 70 30.00 -19.81 -65.39
C ASP A 70 30.90 -20.90 -66.01
N HIS A 71 32.17 -21.01 -65.56
CA HIS A 71 33.13 -22.02 -65.99
C HIS A 71 33.80 -22.77 -64.80
N PRO A 72 33.10 -23.67 -64.09
CA PRO A 72 33.61 -24.31 -62.88
C PRO A 72 34.92 -25.10 -63.05
N ALA A 73 35.21 -25.61 -64.26
CA ALA A 73 36.45 -26.32 -64.57
C ALA A 73 37.71 -25.44 -64.52
N LEU A 74 37.54 -24.11 -64.51
CA LEU A 74 38.61 -23.11 -64.42
C LEU A 74 38.82 -22.59 -62.99
N LEU A 75 38.02 -23.06 -62.02
CA LEU A 75 38.12 -22.62 -60.63
C LEU A 75 39.36 -23.23 -59.96
N ASP A 76 40.35 -22.39 -59.71
CA ASP A 76 41.52 -22.69 -58.88
C ASP A 76 41.32 -22.05 -57.49
N LEU A 77 41.03 -22.89 -56.49
CA LEU A 77 40.73 -22.43 -55.13
C LEU A 77 41.95 -21.83 -54.40
N ASP A 78 43.18 -22.26 -54.72
CA ASP A 78 44.38 -21.73 -54.07
C ASP A 78 44.69 -20.33 -54.61
N ARG A 79 44.54 -20.14 -55.94
CA ARG A 79 44.61 -18.80 -56.55
C ARG A 79 43.53 -17.88 -55.98
N VAL A 80 42.29 -18.35 -55.91
CA VAL A 80 41.15 -17.55 -55.41
C VAL A 80 41.38 -17.17 -53.94
N GLN A 81 41.83 -18.10 -53.08
CA GLN A 81 42.21 -17.79 -51.69
C GLN A 81 43.26 -16.68 -51.63
N GLY A 82 44.34 -16.80 -52.42
CA GLY A 82 45.39 -15.78 -52.48
C GLY A 82 44.86 -14.40 -52.92
N VAL A 83 43.93 -14.37 -53.87
CA VAL A 83 43.29 -13.13 -54.35
C VAL A 83 42.38 -12.51 -53.29
N PHE A 84 41.65 -13.31 -52.52
CA PHE A 84 40.87 -12.81 -51.37
C PHE A 84 41.80 -12.27 -50.27
N LEU A 85 42.89 -12.96 -49.94
CA LEU A 85 43.90 -12.50 -48.97
C LEU A 85 44.58 -11.20 -49.40
N GLU A 86 44.70 -10.96 -50.71
CA GLU A 86 45.25 -9.71 -51.25
C GLU A 86 44.21 -8.56 -51.23
N LEU A 87 43.01 -8.80 -51.76
CA LEU A 87 42.07 -7.73 -52.10
C LEU A 87 41.11 -7.37 -50.96
N VAL A 88 40.90 -8.25 -49.97
CA VAL A 88 40.11 -7.91 -48.77
C VAL A 88 40.78 -6.84 -47.94
N PRO A 89 42.08 -6.96 -47.55
CA PRO A 89 42.83 -5.88 -46.91
C PRO A 89 42.79 -4.55 -47.66
N ALA A 90 42.78 -4.61 -48.99
CA ALA A 90 42.80 -3.44 -49.86
C ALA A 90 41.41 -2.79 -50.06
N GLY A 91 40.34 -3.36 -49.47
CA GLY A 91 38.98 -2.82 -49.63
C GLY A 91 38.38 -3.02 -51.03
N GLY A 92 38.90 -3.98 -51.81
CA GLY A 92 38.46 -4.25 -53.19
C GLY A 92 37.36 -5.31 -53.32
N VAL A 93 36.90 -5.88 -52.20
CA VAL A 93 35.94 -6.99 -52.18
C VAL A 93 34.65 -6.59 -51.49
N GLY A 94 33.52 -6.71 -52.21
CA GLY A 94 32.20 -6.39 -51.66
C GLY A 94 31.59 -7.53 -50.81
N PRO A 95 30.62 -7.23 -49.92
CA PRO A 95 30.02 -8.21 -49.00
C PRO A 95 29.41 -9.43 -49.70
N ALA A 96 28.78 -9.26 -50.86
CA ALA A 96 28.16 -10.37 -51.59
C ALA A 96 29.20 -11.41 -52.05
N ALA A 97 30.36 -10.95 -52.50
CA ALA A 97 31.42 -11.82 -52.99
C ALA A 97 32.06 -12.65 -51.85
N LEU A 98 32.21 -12.06 -50.65
CA LEU A 98 32.67 -12.78 -49.46
C LEU A 98 31.69 -13.86 -49.01
N ARG A 99 30.38 -13.57 -49.02
CA ARG A 99 29.35 -14.57 -48.68
C ARG A 99 29.30 -15.71 -49.67
N ASP A 100 29.41 -15.41 -50.96
CA ASP A 100 29.45 -16.45 -51.99
C ASP A 100 30.74 -17.27 -51.90
N TYR A 101 31.87 -16.65 -51.52
CA TYR A 101 33.11 -17.37 -51.25
C TYR A 101 33.00 -18.35 -50.08
N ALA A 102 32.41 -17.95 -48.96
CA ALA A 102 32.12 -18.84 -47.83
C ALA A 102 31.29 -20.06 -48.26
N LYS A 103 30.27 -19.86 -49.10
CA LYS A 103 29.45 -20.95 -49.65
C LYS A 103 30.25 -21.87 -50.58
N THR A 104 31.10 -21.31 -51.45
CA THR A 104 31.96 -22.09 -52.34
C THR A 104 32.95 -22.94 -51.55
N LEU A 105 33.56 -22.40 -50.49
CA LEU A 105 34.44 -23.15 -49.59
C LEU A 105 33.67 -24.30 -48.91
N ALA A 106 32.49 -24.02 -48.36
CA ALA A 106 31.63 -25.03 -47.73
C ALA A 106 31.19 -26.16 -48.67
N ALA A 107 31.03 -25.86 -49.96
CA ALA A 107 30.61 -26.83 -50.96
C ALA A 107 31.76 -27.70 -51.49
N THR A 108 33.00 -27.19 -51.45
CA THR A 108 34.13 -27.80 -52.18
C THR A 108 35.18 -28.43 -51.28
N LEU A 109 35.30 -27.99 -50.02
CA LEU A 109 36.35 -28.43 -49.09
C LEU A 109 35.79 -29.14 -47.86
N PRO A 110 36.60 -29.97 -47.17
CA PRO A 110 36.26 -30.47 -45.83
C PRO A 110 35.96 -29.31 -44.88
N ALA A 111 35.03 -29.52 -43.95
CA ALA A 111 34.50 -28.42 -43.13
C ALA A 111 35.55 -27.66 -42.29
N GLU A 112 36.56 -28.37 -41.75
CA GLU A 112 37.67 -27.75 -41.00
C GLU A 112 38.54 -26.85 -41.90
N GLU A 113 38.84 -27.29 -43.12
CA GLU A 113 39.65 -26.53 -44.07
C GLU A 113 38.87 -25.32 -44.63
N ALA A 114 37.59 -25.50 -44.95
CA ALA A 114 36.70 -24.43 -45.38
C ALA A 114 36.60 -23.31 -44.33
N HIS A 115 36.45 -23.69 -43.06
CA HIS A 115 36.43 -22.76 -41.93
C HIS A 115 37.77 -22.04 -41.77
N ALA A 116 38.89 -22.75 -41.76
CA ALA A 116 40.22 -22.18 -41.60
C ALA A 116 40.56 -21.16 -42.69
N ARG A 117 40.32 -21.50 -43.97
CA ARG A 117 40.59 -20.61 -45.11
C ARG A 117 39.74 -19.35 -45.07
N PHE A 118 38.45 -19.47 -44.74
CA PHE A 118 37.58 -18.29 -44.65
C PHE A 118 37.96 -17.38 -43.47
N ARG A 119 38.30 -17.98 -42.32
CA ARG A 119 38.76 -17.25 -41.13
C ARG A 119 40.06 -16.49 -41.40
N GLU A 120 40.98 -17.06 -42.18
CA GLU A 120 42.22 -16.39 -42.61
C GLU A 120 41.93 -15.10 -43.42
N VAL A 121 41.01 -15.18 -44.39
CA VAL A 121 40.58 -14.00 -45.19
C VAL A 121 39.96 -12.91 -44.33
N VAL A 122 39.12 -13.31 -43.38
CA VAL A 122 38.51 -12.38 -42.42
C VAL A 122 39.58 -11.71 -41.55
N CYS A 123 40.54 -12.48 -41.02
CA CYS A 123 41.63 -11.95 -40.21
C CYS A 123 42.54 -11.00 -41.00
N ALA A 124 42.82 -11.29 -42.28
CA ALA A 124 43.58 -10.39 -43.14
C ALA A 124 42.90 -9.02 -43.26
N GLY A 125 41.55 -8.99 -43.38
CA GLY A 125 40.79 -7.75 -43.32
C GLY A 125 40.95 -7.02 -41.99
N PHE A 126 40.86 -7.74 -40.86
CA PHE A 126 41.03 -7.14 -39.54
C PHE A 126 42.43 -6.55 -39.34
N ASP A 127 43.47 -7.26 -39.78
CA ASP A 127 44.87 -6.80 -39.69
C ASP A 127 45.11 -5.55 -40.54
N ALA A 128 44.29 -5.32 -41.56
CA ALA A 128 44.31 -4.11 -42.39
C ALA A 128 43.45 -2.96 -41.84
N GLY A 129 42.83 -3.11 -40.67
CA GLY A 129 41.99 -2.08 -40.09
C GLY A 129 40.55 -2.08 -40.63
N LEU A 130 40.09 -3.14 -41.31
CA LEU A 130 38.81 -3.21 -41.99
C LEU A 130 37.89 -4.28 -41.38
N ILE A 131 36.61 -3.97 -41.21
CA ILE A 131 35.57 -4.98 -40.98
C ILE A 131 34.95 -5.34 -42.33
N PRO A 132 35.21 -6.54 -42.89
CA PRO A 132 34.87 -6.84 -44.28
C PRO A 132 33.38 -6.69 -44.64
N TYR A 133 32.48 -7.02 -43.71
CA TYR A 133 31.03 -6.82 -43.84
C TYR A 133 30.31 -7.11 -42.51
N ALA A 134 29.07 -6.63 -42.38
CA ALA A 134 28.29 -6.68 -41.14
C ALA A 134 27.85 -8.10 -40.67
N ARG A 135 27.77 -9.08 -41.59
CA ARG A 135 27.26 -10.45 -41.32
C ARG A 135 28.36 -11.48 -41.03
N ILE A 136 29.54 -11.03 -40.63
CA ILE A 136 30.71 -11.89 -40.45
C ILE A 136 30.52 -12.98 -39.39
N PHE A 137 29.82 -12.66 -38.29
CA PHE A 137 29.51 -13.58 -37.21
C PHE A 137 28.58 -14.74 -37.67
N PRO A 138 27.38 -14.49 -38.23
CA PRO A 138 26.53 -15.56 -38.76
C PRO A 138 27.22 -16.49 -39.76
N ASP A 139 28.01 -15.94 -40.67
CA ASP A 139 28.59 -16.70 -41.77
C ASP A 139 29.77 -17.57 -41.30
N LEU A 140 30.64 -17.05 -40.42
CA LEU A 140 31.67 -17.87 -39.77
C LEU A 140 31.08 -18.90 -38.79
N ARG A 141 30.01 -18.56 -38.07
CA ARG A 141 29.29 -19.51 -37.20
C ARG A 141 28.76 -20.71 -37.99
N ALA A 142 28.27 -20.49 -39.20
CA ALA A 142 27.78 -21.57 -40.06
C ALA A 142 28.90 -22.54 -40.47
N LEU A 143 30.06 -22.01 -40.86
CA LEU A 143 31.25 -22.81 -41.19
C LEU A 143 31.83 -23.53 -39.97
N ALA A 144 31.95 -22.84 -38.83
CA ALA A 144 32.44 -23.40 -37.57
C ALA A 144 31.56 -24.55 -37.08
N ARG A 145 30.22 -24.42 -37.20
CA ARG A 145 29.28 -25.50 -36.86
C ARG A 145 29.51 -26.74 -37.72
N ALA A 146 29.75 -26.57 -39.03
CA ALA A 146 30.07 -27.68 -39.91
C ALA A 146 31.41 -28.35 -39.54
N ALA A 147 32.39 -27.55 -39.10
CA ALA A 147 33.69 -28.00 -38.60
C ALA A 147 33.67 -28.54 -37.15
N LYS A 148 32.49 -28.69 -36.53
CA LYS A 148 32.32 -29.13 -35.13
C LYS A 148 33.00 -28.23 -34.07
N ILE A 149 33.28 -26.98 -34.42
CA ILE A 149 33.74 -25.95 -33.48
C ILE A 149 32.52 -25.41 -32.75
N LYS A 150 32.63 -25.23 -31.42
CA LYS A 150 31.51 -24.70 -30.62
C LYS A 150 31.24 -23.25 -31.00
N LYS A 151 29.96 -22.88 -31.09
CA LYS A 151 29.49 -21.51 -31.34
C LYS A 151 30.26 -20.49 -30.50
N ARG A 152 30.35 -20.75 -29.19
CA ARG A 152 31.01 -19.88 -28.21
C ARG A 152 32.48 -19.62 -28.55
N ASP A 153 33.24 -20.66 -28.87
CA ASP A 153 34.69 -20.55 -29.11
C ASP A 153 34.98 -19.70 -30.36
N GLU A 154 34.17 -19.84 -31.40
CA GLU A 154 34.31 -19.05 -32.63
C GLU A 154 33.92 -17.58 -32.44
N GLU A 155 32.86 -17.33 -31.67
CA GLU A 155 32.39 -15.97 -31.39
C GLU A 155 33.33 -15.20 -30.46
N GLU A 156 33.86 -15.88 -29.42
CA GLU A 156 34.90 -15.32 -28.56
C GLU A 156 36.18 -15.03 -29.37
N PHE A 157 36.56 -15.90 -30.31
CA PHE A 157 37.68 -15.59 -31.19
C PHE A 157 37.45 -14.31 -32.02
N LEU A 158 36.30 -14.20 -32.69
CA LEU A 158 36.01 -13.06 -33.55
C LEU A 158 35.92 -11.75 -32.76
N ALA A 159 35.15 -11.75 -31.67
CA ALA A 159 35.02 -10.60 -30.79
C ALA A 159 36.38 -10.18 -30.22
N GLY A 160 37.17 -11.14 -29.74
CA GLY A 160 38.51 -10.88 -29.21
C GLY A 160 39.51 -10.40 -30.25
N ARG A 161 39.37 -10.77 -31.53
CA ARG A 161 40.21 -10.25 -32.62
C ARG A 161 39.82 -8.84 -33.02
N LEU A 162 38.52 -8.59 -33.20
CA LEU A 162 37.99 -7.25 -33.49
C LEU A 162 38.40 -6.24 -32.41
N LEU A 163 38.28 -6.64 -31.14
CA LEU A 163 38.63 -5.79 -30.01
C LEU A 163 40.13 -5.47 -29.97
N ARG A 164 41.00 -6.49 -30.11
CA ARG A 164 42.46 -6.30 -30.12
C ARG A 164 42.96 -5.51 -31.33
N ALA A 165 42.25 -5.59 -32.46
CA ALA A 165 42.55 -4.82 -33.66
C ALA A 165 42.04 -3.36 -33.58
N GLY A 166 41.33 -2.97 -32.50
CA GLY A 166 40.78 -1.61 -32.36
C GLY A 166 39.63 -1.32 -33.32
N LEU A 167 38.92 -2.35 -33.79
CA LEU A 167 37.87 -2.22 -34.82
C LEU A 167 36.47 -2.02 -34.25
N MET A 168 36.27 -2.32 -32.97
CA MET A 168 34.98 -2.14 -32.31
C MET A 168 34.45 -0.69 -32.35
N PRO A 169 35.25 0.37 -32.15
CA PRO A 169 34.78 1.76 -32.25
C PRO A 169 34.05 2.09 -33.56
N ILE A 170 34.47 1.51 -34.68
CA ILE A 170 33.92 1.76 -36.02
C ILE A 170 32.98 0.64 -36.50
N ALA A 171 32.69 -0.35 -35.65
CA ALA A 171 31.87 -1.49 -36.03
C ALA A 171 30.40 -1.11 -36.21
N SER A 172 29.75 -1.63 -37.25
CA SER A 172 28.31 -1.42 -37.47
C SER A 172 27.45 -2.00 -36.33
N HIS A 173 26.22 -1.52 -36.19
CA HIS A 173 25.24 -2.03 -35.23
C HIS A 173 25.12 -3.57 -35.21
N GLN A 174 25.07 -4.22 -36.39
CA GLN A 174 24.97 -5.68 -36.47
C GLN A 174 26.20 -6.42 -35.90
N VAL A 175 27.38 -5.83 -36.05
CA VAL A 175 28.64 -6.41 -35.54
C VAL A 175 28.70 -6.23 -34.02
N TRP A 176 28.35 -5.06 -33.50
CA TRP A 176 28.20 -4.83 -32.06
C TRP A 176 27.20 -5.79 -31.42
N ALA A 177 26.01 -5.90 -31.98
CA ALA A 177 24.96 -6.80 -31.47
C ALA A 177 25.42 -8.27 -31.44
N ALA A 178 26.20 -8.71 -32.43
CA ALA A 178 26.75 -10.07 -32.46
C ALA A 178 27.95 -10.28 -31.54
N ALA A 179 28.75 -9.23 -31.29
CA ALA A 179 29.95 -9.28 -30.45
C ALA A 179 29.66 -9.05 -28.95
N ARG A 180 28.52 -8.47 -28.58
CA ARG A 180 28.18 -8.11 -27.18
C ARG A 180 28.35 -9.27 -26.19
N GLU A 181 27.64 -10.38 -26.41
CA GLU A 181 27.70 -11.57 -25.52
C GLU A 181 29.14 -12.13 -25.35
N PRO A 182 29.91 -12.41 -26.43
CA PRO A 182 31.28 -12.89 -26.29
C PRO A 182 32.22 -11.83 -25.69
N LEU A 183 32.08 -10.54 -26.00
CA LEU A 183 32.88 -9.48 -25.40
C LEU A 183 32.70 -9.41 -23.88
N VAL A 184 31.44 -9.44 -23.41
CA VAL A 184 31.11 -9.47 -21.98
C VAL A 184 31.76 -10.67 -21.30
N ALA A 185 31.59 -11.87 -21.88
CA ALA A 185 32.12 -13.10 -21.32
C ALA A 185 33.65 -13.14 -21.27
N MET A 186 34.34 -12.53 -22.24
CA MET A 186 35.80 -12.48 -22.28
C MET A 186 36.37 -11.40 -21.36
N ALA A 187 35.83 -10.18 -21.43
CA ALA A 187 36.28 -9.06 -20.60
C ALA A 187 36.07 -9.34 -19.10
N GLY A 188 35.00 -10.04 -18.72
CA GLY A 188 34.79 -10.45 -17.33
C GLY A 188 35.78 -11.50 -16.79
N ARG A 189 36.68 -12.05 -17.64
CA ARG A 189 37.70 -13.04 -17.27
C ARG A 189 39.15 -12.57 -17.49
N ASP A 190 39.35 -11.46 -18.20
CA ASP A 190 40.67 -11.00 -18.66
C ASP A 190 40.75 -9.47 -18.57
N ASP A 191 41.57 -8.97 -17.66
CA ASP A 191 41.75 -7.55 -17.37
C ASP A 191 42.29 -6.73 -18.55
N ASP A 192 43.10 -7.33 -19.43
CA ASP A 192 43.63 -6.60 -20.59
C ASP A 192 42.56 -6.45 -21.67
N LEU A 193 41.73 -7.47 -21.85
CA LEU A 193 40.52 -7.36 -22.68
C LEU A 193 39.50 -6.39 -22.08
N MET A 194 39.37 -6.32 -20.76
CA MET A 194 38.55 -5.32 -20.08
C MET A 194 39.01 -3.89 -20.42
N LYS A 195 40.32 -3.60 -20.32
CA LYS A 195 40.88 -2.29 -20.67
C LYS A 195 40.63 -1.94 -22.14
N LEU A 196 40.78 -2.91 -23.05
CA LEU A 196 40.48 -2.70 -24.46
C LEU A 196 38.99 -2.44 -24.71
N LEU A 197 38.09 -3.13 -24.01
CA LEU A 197 36.64 -2.89 -24.11
C LEU A 197 36.28 -1.49 -23.60
N ILE A 198 36.89 -1.04 -22.50
CA ILE A 198 36.75 0.34 -22.00
C ILE A 198 37.26 1.37 -23.01
N ALA A 199 38.36 1.08 -23.70
CA ALA A 199 38.92 1.98 -24.72
C ALA A 199 38.14 1.95 -26.05
N ALA A 200 37.26 0.96 -26.25
CA ALA A 200 36.51 0.75 -27.49
C ALA A 200 35.23 1.61 -27.57
N GLU A 201 35.28 2.87 -27.09
CA GLU A 201 34.18 3.82 -27.20
C GLU A 201 33.78 4.00 -28.68
N PRO A 202 32.49 3.81 -29.04
CA PRO A 202 32.05 3.97 -30.41
C PRO A 202 32.29 5.38 -30.96
N ASP A 203 32.77 5.47 -32.21
CA ASP A 203 32.99 6.74 -32.90
C ASP A 203 31.64 7.35 -33.33
N ARG A 204 31.07 8.17 -32.45
CA ARG A 204 29.75 8.77 -32.62
C ARG A 204 29.63 9.55 -33.94
N ALA A 205 30.60 10.39 -34.26
CA ALA A 205 30.55 11.24 -35.46
C ALA A 205 30.46 10.40 -36.74
N ARG A 206 31.24 9.32 -36.79
CA ARG A 206 31.21 8.35 -37.89
C ARG A 206 29.85 7.64 -37.98
N HIS A 207 29.33 7.12 -36.86
CA HIS A 207 28.07 6.38 -36.87
C HIS A 207 26.87 7.27 -37.21
N GLU A 208 26.89 8.53 -36.78
CA GLU A 208 25.87 9.53 -37.14
C GLU A 208 25.87 9.80 -38.65
N GLU A 209 27.05 9.95 -39.27
CA GLU A 209 27.20 10.14 -40.71
C GLU A 209 26.73 8.90 -41.50
N GLU A 210 27.10 7.70 -41.05
CA GLU A 210 26.83 6.46 -41.78
C GLU A 210 25.39 5.94 -41.62
N SER A 211 24.82 6.06 -40.43
CA SER A 211 23.58 5.36 -40.05
C SER A 211 22.54 6.25 -39.34
N GLY A 212 22.86 7.51 -39.06
CA GLY A 212 21.99 8.45 -38.35
C GLY A 212 22.15 8.43 -36.82
N GLU A 213 21.67 9.49 -36.17
CA GLU A 213 21.80 9.74 -34.73
C GLU A 213 21.21 8.63 -33.86
N GLU A 214 20.04 8.10 -34.23
CA GLU A 214 19.36 7.05 -33.47
C GLU A 214 20.20 5.76 -33.39
N VAL A 215 20.76 5.32 -34.52
CA VAL A 215 21.59 4.11 -34.58
C VAL A 215 22.94 4.32 -33.89
N ALA A 216 23.53 5.52 -34.00
CA ALA A 216 24.76 5.86 -33.29
C ALA A 216 24.56 5.78 -31.77
N GLU A 217 23.41 6.24 -31.25
CA GLU A 217 23.08 6.12 -29.83
C GLU A 217 22.81 4.67 -29.42
N GLU A 218 22.11 3.86 -30.24
CA GLU A 218 21.94 2.42 -29.98
C GLU A 218 23.28 1.68 -29.85
N ILE A 219 24.24 1.98 -30.74
CA ILE A 219 25.59 1.41 -30.68
C ILE A 219 26.30 1.81 -29.38
N ARG A 220 26.23 3.10 -29.02
CA ARG A 220 26.79 3.61 -27.77
C ARG A 220 26.17 2.90 -26.56
N GLN A 221 24.85 2.70 -26.53
CA GLN A 221 24.18 2.01 -25.43
C GLN A 221 24.58 0.53 -25.35
N MET A 222 24.70 -0.18 -26.48
CA MET A 222 25.21 -1.56 -26.47
C MET A 222 26.61 -1.67 -25.87
N TRP A 223 27.49 -0.70 -26.13
CA TRP A 223 28.81 -0.64 -25.53
C TRP A 223 28.74 -0.39 -24.02
N LEU A 224 27.97 0.60 -23.56
CA LEU A 224 27.78 0.91 -22.14
C LEU A 224 27.19 -0.28 -21.36
N GLU A 225 26.20 -0.97 -21.94
CA GLU A 225 25.65 -2.21 -21.39
C GLU A 225 26.70 -3.32 -21.32
N SER A 226 27.54 -3.46 -22.35
CA SER A 226 28.63 -4.44 -22.35
C SER A 226 29.60 -4.18 -21.20
N LEU A 227 29.94 -2.92 -20.93
CA LEU A 227 30.76 -2.52 -19.79
C LEU A 227 30.11 -2.88 -18.45
N ALA A 228 28.82 -2.58 -18.29
CA ALA A 228 28.11 -2.88 -17.05
C ALA A 228 27.94 -4.38 -16.83
N GLU A 229 27.72 -5.17 -17.88
CA GLU A 229 27.62 -6.63 -17.79
C GLU A 229 28.97 -7.33 -17.56
N SER A 230 30.07 -6.76 -18.06
CA SER A 230 31.40 -7.34 -17.88
C SER A 230 32.02 -7.04 -16.52
N GLY A 231 31.46 -6.12 -15.73
CA GLY A 231 32.05 -5.71 -14.45
C GLY A 231 32.99 -4.52 -14.57
N ALA A 232 32.95 -3.77 -15.68
CA ALA A 232 33.91 -2.71 -15.97
C ALA A 232 33.92 -1.57 -14.93
N GLY A 233 32.82 -1.38 -14.18
CA GLY A 233 32.72 -0.34 -13.15
C GLY A 233 33.86 -0.39 -12.12
N ALA A 234 34.40 -1.56 -11.81
CA ALA A 234 35.57 -1.70 -10.92
C ALA A 234 36.85 -1.02 -11.48
N HIS A 235 36.95 -0.85 -12.80
CA HIS A 235 38.15 -0.36 -13.50
C HIS A 235 38.03 1.09 -14.01
N LEU A 236 36.83 1.67 -14.04
CA LEU A 236 36.56 2.99 -14.64
C LEU A 236 36.93 4.16 -13.71
N PRO A 237 37.82 5.10 -14.07
CA PRO A 237 38.18 6.21 -13.17
C PRO A 237 36.99 7.13 -12.88
N ALA A 238 36.97 7.81 -11.72
CA ALA A 238 35.85 8.67 -11.32
C ALA A 238 35.43 9.69 -12.40
N ARG A 239 36.41 10.33 -13.06
CA ARG A 239 36.16 11.27 -14.17
C ARG A 239 35.34 10.68 -15.32
N TRP A 240 35.46 9.37 -15.57
CA TRP A 240 34.77 8.72 -16.69
C TRP A 240 33.25 8.82 -16.54
N PHE A 241 32.74 8.74 -15.30
CA PHE A 241 31.32 8.79 -15.00
C PHE A 241 30.67 10.16 -15.31
N GLY A 242 31.45 11.25 -15.20
CA GLY A 242 31.01 12.60 -15.52
C GLY A 242 31.26 13.01 -16.98
N THR A 243 32.14 12.31 -17.70
CA THR A 243 32.47 12.63 -19.10
C THR A 243 31.88 11.61 -20.07
N THR A 244 32.51 10.44 -20.18
CA THR A 244 32.18 9.42 -21.19
C THR A 244 30.88 8.69 -20.84
N GLY A 245 30.68 8.41 -19.55
CA GLY A 245 29.47 7.82 -18.98
C GLY A 245 28.29 8.79 -18.83
N ARG A 246 28.42 10.05 -19.26
CA ARG A 246 27.36 11.06 -19.16
C ARG A 246 26.11 10.66 -19.95
N GLY A 247 24.92 10.86 -19.40
CA GLY A 247 23.66 10.53 -20.07
C GLY A 247 23.48 9.03 -20.36
N CYS A 248 24.02 8.19 -19.47
CA CYS A 248 23.87 6.74 -19.54
C CYS A 248 22.46 6.32 -19.09
N ALA A 249 21.92 5.23 -19.65
CA ALA A 249 20.68 4.66 -19.16
C ALA A 249 20.79 4.32 -17.66
N ALA A 250 19.79 4.69 -16.86
CA ALA A 250 19.88 4.63 -15.41
C ALA A 250 20.31 3.25 -14.86
N GLU A 251 19.72 2.16 -15.37
CA GLU A 251 20.05 0.80 -14.92
C GLU A 251 21.52 0.44 -15.15
N VAL A 252 22.08 0.89 -16.27
CA VAL A 252 23.48 0.68 -16.65
C VAL A 252 24.40 1.49 -15.75
N LEU A 253 24.09 2.78 -15.54
CA LEU A 253 24.91 3.65 -14.69
C LEU A 253 24.92 3.18 -13.23
N LEU A 254 23.76 2.82 -12.67
CA LEU A 254 23.66 2.32 -11.30
C LEU A 254 24.50 1.05 -11.12
N LYS A 255 24.44 0.12 -12.08
CA LYS A 255 25.26 -1.11 -12.04
C LYS A 255 26.76 -0.83 -12.12
N LEU A 256 27.19 0.13 -12.94
CA LEU A 256 28.59 0.55 -13.02
C LEU A 256 29.05 1.25 -11.72
N ALA A 257 28.20 2.07 -11.12
CA ALA A 257 28.47 2.73 -9.85
C ALA A 257 28.57 1.70 -8.70
N ASP A 258 27.68 0.71 -8.66
CA ASP A 258 27.71 -0.41 -7.70
C ASP A 258 29.02 -1.19 -7.77
N GLN A 259 29.50 -1.48 -8.98
CA GLN A 259 30.77 -2.18 -9.19
C GLN A 259 32.00 -1.36 -8.79
N ALA A 260 31.90 -0.03 -8.81
CA ALA A 260 32.99 0.85 -8.42
C ALA A 260 33.09 1.00 -6.90
N GLY A 261 31.97 0.89 -6.18
CA GLY A 261 31.89 0.89 -4.71
C GLY A 261 32.60 2.08 -4.07
N ASP A 262 33.36 1.80 -3.01
CA ASP A 262 34.06 2.77 -2.15
C ASP A 262 35.00 3.71 -2.91
N ARG A 263 35.43 3.32 -4.12
CA ARG A 263 36.30 4.15 -4.96
C ARG A 263 35.58 5.41 -5.47
N LEU A 264 34.27 5.36 -5.64
CA LEU A 264 33.45 6.53 -6.00
C LEU A 264 32.76 7.13 -4.78
N PHE A 265 32.47 6.31 -3.78
CA PHE A 265 31.69 6.67 -2.60
C PHE A 265 32.48 6.30 -1.34
N PRO A 266 33.54 7.05 -0.99
CA PRO A 266 34.33 6.77 0.20
C PRO A 266 33.43 6.82 1.44
N ASP A 267 33.74 5.99 2.46
CA ASP A 267 32.98 5.84 3.71
C ASP A 267 32.55 7.21 4.28
N ALA A 268 31.32 7.59 3.98
CA ALA A 268 30.63 8.73 4.54
C ALA A 268 29.45 8.12 5.29
N GLU A 269 29.71 7.72 6.54
CA GLU A 269 28.71 7.12 7.41
C GLU A 269 27.49 8.05 7.46
N VAL A 270 26.35 7.59 6.92
CA VAL A 270 25.05 8.16 7.25
C VAL A 270 24.82 7.83 8.72
N VAL A 271 25.23 8.77 9.58
CA VAL A 271 24.95 8.70 11.01
C VAL A 271 23.43 8.86 11.17
N PHE A 272 22.76 7.78 11.57
CA PHE A 272 21.40 7.85 12.10
C PHE A 272 21.48 8.54 13.48
N GLY A 273 21.60 9.87 13.49
CA GLY A 273 21.74 10.69 14.69
C GLY A 273 20.40 11.17 15.27
N GLU A 274 20.46 11.84 16.44
CA GLU A 274 19.29 12.44 17.12
C GLU A 274 18.54 13.48 16.25
N GLU A 275 19.24 14.12 15.31
CA GLU A 275 18.62 15.02 14.33
C GLU A 275 18.15 14.20 13.11
N THR A 276 16.83 14.01 13.00
CA THR A 276 16.25 13.15 11.95
C THR A 276 16.26 13.89 10.61
N ASP A 277 17.14 13.50 9.69
CA ASP A 277 17.16 14.00 8.31
C ASP A 277 15.84 13.64 7.60
N PRO A 278 15.01 14.62 7.18
CA PRO A 278 13.73 14.35 6.53
C PRO A 278 13.84 13.62 5.18
N ALA A 279 15.03 13.58 4.57
CA ALA A 279 15.28 12.85 3.33
C ALA A 279 15.69 11.39 3.56
N LEU A 280 16.04 11.00 4.79
CA LEU A 280 16.32 9.62 5.14
C LEU A 280 15.00 8.89 5.44
N PRO A 281 14.62 7.86 4.65
CA PRO A 281 13.64 6.92 5.14
C PRO A 281 14.25 6.18 6.35
N PRO A 282 13.46 5.82 7.37
CA PRO A 282 13.96 5.07 8.51
C PRO A 282 14.71 3.79 8.07
N PRO A 283 15.76 3.37 8.81
CA PRO A 283 16.66 2.27 8.44
C PRO A 283 15.95 0.95 8.15
N ASP A 284 14.75 0.78 8.70
CA ASP A 284 13.80 -0.19 8.20
C ASP A 284 12.54 0.53 7.73
N HIS A 285 12.26 0.50 6.42
CA HIS A 285 11.00 1.01 5.87
C HIS A 285 9.78 0.28 6.47
N ARG A 286 10.00 -0.78 7.25
CA ARG A 286 8.99 -1.56 7.98
C ARG A 286 8.68 -1.03 9.38
N HIS A 287 9.56 -0.27 10.02
CA HIS A 287 9.45 -0.01 11.47
C HIS A 287 8.82 1.33 11.87
N ILE A 288 8.41 2.19 10.93
CA ILE A 288 7.75 3.48 11.29
C ILE A 288 6.51 3.79 10.44
N ILE A 289 5.63 2.80 10.22
CA ILE A 289 4.32 3.05 9.59
C ILE A 289 3.17 2.67 10.53
N PRO A 290 2.29 3.63 10.86
CA PRO A 290 0.90 3.33 11.18
C PRO A 290 0.08 3.17 9.88
N GLN A 291 -0.08 1.89 9.48
CA GLN A 291 -1.29 1.26 8.93
C GLN A 291 -1.80 1.46 7.48
N GLY A 292 -2.49 0.40 7.00
CA GLY A 292 -3.66 0.53 6.11
C GLY A 292 -4.15 -0.74 5.35
N ARG A 293 -5.09 -1.50 5.96
CA ARG A 293 -5.97 -2.59 5.42
C ARG A 293 -5.29 -3.81 4.74
N MET A 294 -5.21 -4.90 5.53
CA MET A 294 -4.64 -6.24 5.30
C MET A 294 -3.10 -6.33 5.31
N GLY A 295 -2.58 -6.94 6.40
CA GLY A 295 -1.16 -7.27 6.63
C GLY A 295 -0.60 -6.55 7.88
N THR A 296 -0.74 -7.16 9.07
CA THR A 296 -0.23 -6.59 10.34
C THR A 296 1.31 -6.64 10.37
N ASP A 297 1.95 -5.51 10.67
CA ASP A 297 3.41 -5.43 10.93
C ASP A 297 3.76 -5.81 12.38
N SER A 298 2.78 -6.26 13.20
CA SER A 298 3.04 -6.77 14.54
C SER A 298 4.04 -7.93 14.49
N PRO A 299 5.08 -7.90 15.33
CA PRO A 299 5.98 -9.03 15.44
C PRO A 299 5.19 -10.27 15.89
N ARG A 300 5.47 -11.42 15.27
CA ARG A 300 4.80 -12.70 15.59
C ARG A 300 5.54 -13.43 16.72
N TRP A 301 5.62 -12.78 17.87
CA TRP A 301 6.30 -13.32 19.06
C TRP A 301 5.67 -14.59 19.63
N TRP A 302 4.46 -14.94 19.18
CA TRP A 302 3.76 -16.19 19.48
C TRP A 302 4.06 -17.34 18.49
N GLY A 303 4.90 -17.10 17.47
CA GLY A 303 5.23 -18.10 16.45
C GLY A 303 6.19 -19.17 16.99
N SER A 304 6.00 -20.44 16.59
CA SER A 304 6.81 -21.58 17.06
C SER A 304 8.31 -21.51 16.71
N GLY A 305 8.71 -20.62 15.79
CA GLY A 305 10.11 -20.37 15.42
C GLY A 305 10.69 -19.07 15.99
N PHE A 306 9.98 -18.38 16.88
CA PHE A 306 10.47 -17.14 17.50
C PHE A 306 11.40 -17.45 18.68
N ASP A 307 12.62 -16.91 18.64
CA ASP A 307 13.61 -17.07 19.70
C ASP A 307 13.61 -15.85 20.63
N LEU A 308 12.99 -16.02 21.80
CA LEU A 308 12.94 -15.02 22.87
C LEU A 308 14.32 -14.69 23.45
N GLY A 309 15.24 -15.66 23.49
CA GLY A 309 16.60 -15.46 24.00
C GLY A 309 17.42 -14.59 23.05
N GLN A 310 17.30 -14.81 21.75
CA GLN A 310 17.93 -13.97 20.73
C GLN A 310 17.38 -12.54 20.74
N LEU A 311 16.08 -12.36 20.99
CA LEU A 311 15.49 -11.04 21.17
C LEU A 311 16.08 -10.32 22.38
N ALA A 312 16.16 -10.97 23.54
CA ALA A 312 16.76 -10.36 24.73
C ALA A 312 18.24 -10.03 24.54
N ALA A 313 18.99 -10.88 23.83
CA ALA A 313 20.38 -10.60 23.46
C ALA A 313 20.50 -9.38 22.53
N ASP A 314 19.58 -9.19 21.58
CA ASP A 314 19.52 -8.01 20.72
C ASP A 314 19.23 -6.74 21.56
N VAL A 315 18.28 -6.80 22.49
CA VAL A 315 17.99 -5.71 23.44
C VAL A 315 19.21 -5.38 24.31
N ALA A 316 19.96 -6.39 24.75
CA ALA A 316 21.17 -6.24 25.55
C ALA A 316 22.37 -5.71 24.75
N SER A 317 22.34 -5.76 23.42
CA SER A 317 23.48 -5.44 22.56
C SER A 317 23.87 -3.95 22.59
N GLY A 318 22.93 -3.06 22.92
CA GLY A 318 23.15 -1.63 23.03
C GLY A 318 21.88 -0.78 22.87
N PRO A 319 22.03 0.55 22.84
CA PRO A 319 20.91 1.48 22.69
C PRO A 319 20.04 1.23 21.45
N GLU A 320 20.67 0.89 20.32
CA GLU A 320 19.97 0.59 19.07
C GLU A 320 19.06 -0.64 19.17
N GLY A 321 19.52 -1.69 19.86
CA GLY A 321 18.73 -2.90 20.11
C GLY A 321 17.54 -2.64 21.02
N ARG A 322 17.73 -1.84 22.09
CA ARG A 322 16.62 -1.39 22.96
C ARG A 322 15.60 -0.57 22.19
N GLU A 323 16.04 0.37 21.36
CA GLU A 323 15.15 1.23 20.58
C GLU A 323 14.35 0.43 19.54
N ARG A 324 15.00 -0.51 18.85
CA ARG A 324 14.35 -1.43 17.91
C ARG A 324 13.25 -2.24 18.60
N PHE A 325 13.54 -2.78 19.79
CA PHE A 325 12.55 -3.51 20.57
C PHE A 325 11.38 -2.63 21.03
N ALA A 326 11.64 -1.39 21.47
CA ALA A 326 10.58 -0.45 21.86
C ALA A 326 9.61 -0.17 20.69
N GLY A 327 10.13 0.03 19.47
CA GLY A 327 9.29 0.21 18.28
C GLY A 327 8.46 -1.03 17.93
N LEU A 328 9.06 -2.23 18.03
CA LEU A 328 8.36 -3.50 17.84
C LEU A 328 7.28 -3.73 18.90
N LEU A 329 7.55 -3.34 20.15
CA LEU A 329 6.63 -3.45 21.27
C LEU A 329 5.40 -2.55 21.07
N GLU A 330 5.58 -1.30 20.63
CA GLU A 330 4.46 -0.41 20.31
C GLU A 330 3.56 -1.00 19.20
N ALA A 331 4.18 -1.58 18.17
CA ALA A 331 3.45 -2.27 17.09
C ALA A 331 2.70 -3.53 17.58
N PHE A 332 3.31 -4.32 18.47
CA PHE A 332 2.68 -5.47 19.10
C PHE A 332 1.48 -5.07 19.97
N VAL A 333 1.65 -4.07 20.85
CA VAL A 333 0.60 -3.59 21.76
C VAL A 333 -0.59 -3.02 20.99
N ARG A 334 -0.34 -2.32 19.87
CA ARG A 334 -1.38 -1.82 18.98
C ARG A 334 -2.29 -2.92 18.44
N ASP A 335 -1.74 -4.10 18.19
CA ASP A 335 -2.44 -5.24 17.55
C ASP A 335 -2.88 -6.31 18.58
N LEU A 336 -2.74 -6.05 19.89
CA LEU A 336 -3.26 -6.93 20.96
C LEU A 336 -4.77 -7.16 20.83
N GLY A 337 -5.20 -8.41 21.03
CA GLY A 337 -6.60 -8.82 20.93
C GLY A 337 -7.15 -8.88 19.51
N TYR A 338 -6.32 -8.66 18.48
CA TYR A 338 -6.74 -8.74 17.08
C TYR A 338 -6.90 -10.19 16.61
N TYR A 339 -5.98 -11.08 17.01
CA TYR A 339 -5.98 -12.49 16.63
C TYR A 339 -6.63 -13.35 17.72
N GLY A 340 -7.84 -13.84 17.47
CA GLY A 340 -8.60 -14.64 18.45
C GLY A 340 -7.98 -16.00 18.79
N ASN A 341 -7.00 -16.47 18.02
CA ASN A 341 -6.29 -17.73 18.23
C ASN A 341 -4.92 -17.56 18.92
N VAL A 342 -4.61 -16.36 19.44
CA VAL A 342 -3.32 -16.05 20.07
C VAL A 342 -3.50 -15.90 21.58
N ASP A 343 -2.66 -16.59 22.35
CA ASP A 343 -2.54 -16.42 23.80
C ASP A 343 -1.63 -15.22 24.10
N TYR A 344 -2.22 -14.03 24.03
CA TYR A 344 -1.54 -12.78 24.32
C TYR A 344 -1.02 -12.70 25.77
N PRO A 345 -1.78 -13.14 26.81
CA PRO A 345 -1.25 -13.20 28.17
C PRO A 345 0.02 -14.04 28.31
N ALA A 346 0.06 -15.23 27.72
CA ALA A 346 1.27 -16.06 27.75
C ALA A 346 2.46 -15.37 27.05
N THR A 347 2.21 -14.70 25.92
CA THR A 347 3.24 -13.96 25.18
C THR A 347 3.81 -12.79 26.00
N VAL A 348 2.95 -11.99 26.62
CA VAL A 348 3.38 -10.86 27.46
C VAL A 348 4.07 -11.34 28.72
N LYS A 349 3.60 -12.44 29.34
CA LYS A 349 4.31 -13.08 30.45
C LYS A 349 5.72 -13.52 30.05
N ALA A 350 5.90 -14.12 28.88
CA ALA A 350 7.21 -14.55 28.41
C ALA A 350 8.19 -13.37 28.21
N LEU A 351 7.72 -12.25 27.66
CA LEU A 351 8.49 -11.00 27.57
C LEU A 351 8.77 -10.39 28.94
N TRP A 352 7.82 -10.51 29.88
CA TRP A 352 7.99 -10.04 31.24
C TRP A 352 9.00 -10.87 32.02
N ASP A 353 9.09 -12.18 31.79
CA ASP A 353 9.99 -13.07 32.56
C ASP A 353 11.48 -12.78 32.30
N LEU A 354 11.83 -12.13 31.18
CA LEU A 354 13.19 -11.72 30.81
C LEU A 354 13.50 -10.28 31.29
N PRO A 355 14.59 -10.03 32.04
CA PRO A 355 14.90 -8.72 32.61
C PRO A 355 15.03 -7.58 31.58
N GLU A 356 15.70 -7.85 30.46
CA GLU A 356 16.04 -6.85 29.43
C GLU A 356 14.79 -6.32 28.73
N THR A 357 13.86 -7.22 28.38
CA THR A 357 12.59 -6.86 27.75
C THR A 357 11.58 -6.31 28.76
N ARG A 358 11.60 -6.79 30.02
CA ARG A 358 10.78 -6.24 31.11
C ARG A 358 11.08 -4.76 31.35
N GLU A 359 12.35 -4.38 31.36
CA GLU A 359 12.78 -3.01 31.59
C GLU A 359 12.20 -2.07 30.52
N VAL A 360 12.38 -2.41 29.23
CA VAL A 360 11.83 -1.61 28.12
C VAL A 360 10.30 -1.59 28.11
N LEU A 361 9.64 -2.68 28.49
CA LEU A 361 8.19 -2.71 28.64
C LEU A 361 7.71 -1.79 29.77
N ARG A 362 8.41 -1.73 30.90
CA ARG A 362 8.09 -0.78 31.98
C ARG A 362 8.30 0.66 31.54
N GLU A 363 9.42 0.96 30.89
CA GLU A 363 9.71 2.29 30.33
C GLU A 363 8.62 2.74 29.35
N ALA A 364 8.17 1.84 28.45
CA ALA A 364 7.09 2.12 27.51
C ALA A 364 5.76 2.41 28.23
N VAL A 365 5.42 1.61 29.25
CA VAL A 365 4.20 1.82 30.04
C VAL A 365 4.26 3.13 30.83
N ASP A 366 5.38 3.46 31.45
CA ASP A 366 5.57 4.73 32.16
C ASP A 366 5.49 5.92 31.19
N GLY A 367 6.03 5.78 29.98
CA GLY A 367 5.87 6.74 28.89
C GLY A 367 4.39 6.95 28.51
N TRP A 368 3.63 5.88 28.31
CA TRP A 368 2.19 5.98 28.02
C TRP A 368 1.40 6.57 29.19
N LYS A 369 1.75 6.26 30.44
CA LYS A 369 1.12 6.88 31.62
C LYS A 369 1.38 8.39 31.66
N ALA A 370 2.61 8.81 31.40
CA ALA A 370 2.97 10.22 31.34
C ALA A 370 2.22 10.96 30.22
N ASP A 371 2.13 10.34 29.03
CA ASP A 371 1.37 10.89 27.90
C ASP A 371 -0.14 10.94 28.19
N ALA A 372 -0.70 9.91 28.83
CA ALA A 372 -2.10 9.89 29.23
C ALA A 372 -2.44 10.95 30.29
N GLY A 373 -1.48 11.34 31.13
CA GLY A 373 -1.66 12.39 32.15
C GLY A 373 -1.58 13.82 31.62
N ARG A 374 -1.22 14.01 30.34
CA ARG A 374 -1.08 15.34 29.72
C ARG A 374 -2.25 15.66 28.78
N PRO A 375 -2.70 16.92 28.69
CA PRO A 375 -3.75 17.34 27.75
C PRO A 375 -3.22 17.48 26.31
N ASP A 376 -2.39 16.54 25.86
CA ASP A 376 -1.82 16.50 24.51
C ASP A 376 -2.66 15.56 23.65
N LEU A 377 -3.73 16.06 23.01
CA LEU A 377 -4.79 15.21 22.43
C LEU A 377 -4.31 14.01 21.59
N PRO A 378 -3.37 14.13 20.62
CA PRO A 378 -2.91 12.97 19.84
C PRO A 378 -2.13 11.95 20.67
N PHE A 379 -1.37 12.41 21.66
CA PHE A 379 -0.56 11.57 22.55
C PHE A 379 -1.43 10.89 23.61
N LEU A 380 -2.41 11.62 24.16
CA LEU A 380 -3.47 11.09 25.01
C LEU A 380 -4.23 9.97 24.28
N TYR A 381 -4.66 10.23 23.04
CA TYR A 381 -5.37 9.23 22.23
C TYR A 381 -4.55 7.96 22.02
N SER A 382 -3.29 8.11 21.61
CA SER A 382 -2.36 6.99 21.47
C SER A 382 -2.26 6.22 22.79
N ALA A 383 -1.81 6.90 23.84
CA ALA A 383 -1.51 6.31 25.14
C ALA A 383 -2.70 5.55 25.73
N LEU A 384 -3.90 6.14 25.69
CA LEU A 384 -5.13 5.49 26.13
C LEU A 384 -5.41 4.21 25.34
N HIS A 385 -5.19 4.22 24.02
CA HIS A 385 -5.40 3.05 23.19
C HIS A 385 -4.39 1.93 23.51
N GLN A 386 -3.13 2.27 23.80
CA GLN A 386 -2.13 1.29 24.28
C GLN A 386 -2.49 0.74 25.66
N LEU A 387 -2.77 1.61 26.63
CA LEU A 387 -3.08 1.23 28.01
C LEU A 387 -4.36 0.39 28.13
N VAL A 388 -5.42 0.74 27.40
CA VAL A 388 -6.65 -0.07 27.37
C VAL A 388 -6.38 -1.46 26.81
N ARG A 389 -5.61 -1.59 25.71
CA ARG A 389 -5.28 -2.91 25.14
C ARG A 389 -4.43 -3.76 26.07
N LEU A 390 -3.46 -3.14 26.71
CA LEU A 390 -2.59 -3.80 27.67
C LEU A 390 -3.44 -4.31 28.86
N THR A 391 -4.24 -3.45 29.47
CA THR A 391 -5.12 -3.84 30.58
C THR A 391 -6.27 -4.77 30.18
N ALA A 392 -6.59 -4.88 28.88
CA ALA A 392 -7.67 -5.72 28.39
C ALA A 392 -7.27 -7.11 27.92
N CYS A 393 -6.11 -7.24 27.28
CA CYS A 393 -5.78 -8.40 26.49
C CYS A 393 -4.47 -9.08 26.89
N SER A 394 -3.64 -8.47 27.76
CA SER A 394 -2.31 -8.99 28.06
C SER A 394 -2.13 -9.65 29.43
N GLY A 395 -3.10 -9.58 30.33
CA GLY A 395 -2.93 -10.07 31.71
C GLY A 395 -1.88 -9.31 32.52
N LEU A 396 -1.41 -8.15 32.06
CA LEU A 396 -0.33 -7.42 32.74
C LEU A 396 -0.70 -6.96 34.16
N LEU A 397 -1.97 -6.62 34.41
CA LEU A 397 -2.44 -6.28 35.74
C LEU A 397 -2.29 -7.44 36.74
N ASP A 398 -2.38 -8.68 36.26
CA ASP A 398 -2.17 -9.88 37.09
C ASP A 398 -0.68 -10.10 37.37
N LEU A 399 0.20 -9.72 36.44
CA LEU A 399 1.66 -9.83 36.56
C LEU A 399 2.27 -8.73 37.44
N GLU A 400 1.76 -7.50 37.35
CA GLU A 400 2.24 -6.33 38.09
C GLU A 400 1.04 -5.47 38.54
N PRO A 401 0.41 -5.77 39.69
CA PRO A 401 -0.78 -5.06 40.14
C PRO A 401 -0.59 -3.53 40.30
N GLY A 402 0.62 -3.09 40.67
CA GLY A 402 0.97 -1.68 40.83
C GLY A 402 1.25 -0.92 39.52
N VAL A 403 1.16 -1.58 38.35
CA VAL A 403 1.48 -0.93 37.05
C VAL A 403 0.56 0.26 36.76
N ALA A 404 -0.68 0.23 37.25
CA ALA A 404 -1.66 1.29 37.11
C ALA A 404 -1.52 2.42 38.16
N ASP A 405 -0.61 2.30 39.13
CA ASP A 405 -0.48 3.28 40.20
C ASP A 405 -0.13 4.67 39.63
N GLY A 406 -0.84 5.70 40.10
CA GLY A 406 -0.67 7.08 39.64
C GLY A 406 -1.23 7.38 38.25
N LEU A 407 -1.82 6.42 37.54
CA LEU A 407 -2.41 6.64 36.22
C LEU A 407 -3.74 7.41 36.32
N ASP A 408 -3.72 8.70 35.95
CA ASP A 408 -4.90 9.55 35.86
C ASP A 408 -4.97 10.19 34.46
N PRO A 409 -5.85 9.71 33.57
CA PRO A 409 -5.98 10.30 32.25
C PRO A 409 -6.43 11.76 32.32
N ALA A 410 -5.79 12.62 31.53
CA ALA A 410 -6.16 14.01 31.34
C ALA A 410 -7.59 14.14 30.80
N ASP A 411 -8.24 15.26 31.12
CA ASP A 411 -9.59 15.53 30.65
C ASP A 411 -9.60 15.72 29.11
N PRO A 412 -10.40 14.92 28.36
CA PRO A 412 -10.50 15.06 26.92
C PRO A 412 -10.97 16.44 26.43
N VAL A 413 -11.74 17.18 27.24
CA VAL A 413 -12.15 18.56 26.93
C VAL A 413 -10.95 19.50 26.98
N ASP A 414 -10.09 19.34 28.00
CA ASP A 414 -8.85 20.14 28.10
C ASP A 414 -7.88 19.77 27.00
N ALA A 415 -7.77 18.49 26.65
CA ALA A 415 -6.94 18.04 25.54
C ALA A 415 -7.42 18.61 24.20
N LEU A 416 -8.73 18.62 23.95
CA LEU A 416 -9.33 19.26 22.76
C LEU A 416 -9.04 20.75 22.73
N LEU A 417 -9.27 21.44 23.85
CA LEU A 417 -9.02 22.87 23.98
C LEU A 417 -7.54 23.18 23.70
N ALA A 418 -6.63 22.49 24.38
CA ALA A 418 -5.18 22.70 24.26
C ALA A 418 -4.69 22.41 22.82
N ALA A 419 -5.19 21.37 22.17
CA ALA A 419 -4.87 21.09 20.77
C ALA A 419 -5.33 22.23 19.84
N LEU A 420 -6.58 22.69 19.98
CA LEU A 420 -7.15 23.74 19.12
C LEU A 420 -6.48 25.10 19.33
N ARG A 421 -6.21 25.53 20.57
CA ARG A 421 -5.50 26.79 20.82
C ARG A 421 -3.98 26.68 20.82
N GLY A 422 -3.40 25.49 20.65
CA GLY A 422 -1.97 25.28 20.41
C GLY A 422 -1.61 25.18 18.93
N GLY A 423 -2.53 24.69 18.10
CA GLY A 423 -2.50 24.77 16.65
C GLY A 423 -2.52 23.42 15.96
N ILE A 424 -3.32 23.30 14.91
CA ILE A 424 -3.53 22.04 14.20
C ILE A 424 -3.02 22.10 12.74
N PRO A 425 -2.58 20.97 12.15
CA PRO A 425 -2.01 20.94 10.79
C PRO A 425 -2.97 21.49 9.72
N ALA A 426 -4.27 21.32 9.94
CA ALA A 426 -5.33 21.80 9.06
C ALA A 426 -5.32 23.32 8.85
N GLU A 427 -4.81 24.10 9.81
CA GLU A 427 -4.65 25.56 9.67
C GLU A 427 -3.71 25.95 8.52
N LEU A 428 -2.81 25.05 8.09
CA LEU A 428 -1.84 25.27 7.01
C LEU A 428 -2.14 24.41 5.77
N ALA A 429 -3.33 23.79 5.68
CA ALA A 429 -3.64 22.76 4.67
C ALA A 429 -2.64 21.57 4.67
N VAL A 430 -2.07 21.24 5.83
CA VAL A 430 -1.32 20.00 6.02
C VAL A 430 -2.30 18.90 6.41
N SER A 431 -2.25 17.77 5.73
CA SER A 431 -3.20 16.69 6.00
C SER A 431 -2.93 16.01 7.34
N GLY A 432 -4.00 15.72 8.09
CA GLY A 432 -3.92 14.95 9.32
C GLY A 432 -3.84 13.43 9.12
N ASP A 433 -4.05 12.93 7.89
CA ASP A 433 -4.20 11.49 7.59
C ASP A 433 -3.03 10.88 6.80
N GLY A 434 -1.89 11.57 6.76
CA GLY A 434 -0.70 11.13 6.02
C GLY A 434 -0.21 9.75 6.45
N THR A 435 -0.03 8.85 5.49
CA THR A 435 0.52 7.51 5.73
C THR A 435 1.75 7.26 4.86
N PRO A 436 2.89 6.84 5.43
CA PRO A 436 4.05 6.39 4.67
C PRO A 436 3.73 5.22 3.73
N SER A 437 4.42 5.13 2.60
CA SER A 437 4.35 3.98 1.68
C SER A 437 5.56 3.06 1.87
N LYS A 438 5.33 1.75 1.82
CA LYS A 438 6.38 0.71 1.85
C LYS A 438 7.21 0.66 0.58
N SER A 439 6.68 1.20 -0.52
CA SER A 439 7.33 1.12 -1.82
C SER A 439 7.31 2.47 -2.52
N PRO A 440 8.46 2.93 -3.00
CA PRO A 440 8.51 4.03 -3.94
C PRO A 440 7.64 3.77 -5.18
N LYS A 441 7.46 2.52 -5.64
CA LYS A 441 6.66 2.17 -6.85
C LYS A 441 5.21 2.63 -6.79
N ALA A 442 4.59 2.52 -5.62
CA ALA A 442 3.16 2.79 -5.42
C ALA A 442 2.90 4.06 -4.58
N GLY A 443 3.97 4.73 -4.17
CA GLY A 443 3.95 5.93 -3.33
C GLY A 443 4.30 7.21 -4.10
N ARG A 444 4.03 8.34 -3.48
CA ARG A 444 4.54 9.66 -3.87
C ARG A 444 5.81 9.94 -3.08
N THR A 445 6.83 10.53 -3.69
CA THR A 445 7.99 11.02 -2.94
C THR A 445 7.84 12.50 -2.64
N ILE A 446 8.25 12.91 -1.45
CA ILE A 446 8.26 14.30 -1.00
C ILE A 446 9.60 14.61 -0.36
N VAL A 447 10.41 15.45 -1.01
CA VAL A 447 11.77 15.75 -0.58
C VAL A 447 11.98 17.26 -0.61
N GLN A 448 12.49 17.80 0.49
CA GLN A 448 12.89 19.20 0.57
C GLN A 448 14.41 19.31 0.36
N HIS A 449 14.82 20.28 -0.44
CA HIS A 449 16.19 20.76 -0.49
C HIS A 449 16.18 22.29 -0.45
N LEU A 450 16.69 22.85 0.65
CA LEU A 450 16.74 24.29 0.88
C LEU A 450 15.35 24.95 0.67
N GLY A 451 15.25 25.82 -0.34
CA GLY A 451 14.08 26.57 -0.78
C GLY A 451 13.04 25.77 -1.56
N TYR A 452 13.34 24.53 -1.93
CA TYR A 452 12.58 23.77 -2.92
C TYR A 452 11.94 22.52 -2.31
N LEU A 453 10.67 22.29 -2.65
CA LEU A 453 9.96 21.05 -2.33
C LEU A 453 9.68 20.29 -3.62
N THR A 454 10.31 19.12 -3.76
CA THR A 454 10.09 18.21 -4.89
C THR A 454 9.06 17.15 -4.49
N ILE A 455 7.93 17.13 -5.21
CA ILE A 455 6.87 16.13 -5.05
C ILE A 455 6.80 15.32 -6.34
N THR A 456 6.93 13.99 -6.24
CA THR A 456 6.79 13.11 -7.40
C THR A 456 5.55 12.25 -7.31
N GLU A 457 4.72 12.31 -8.34
CA GLU A 457 3.58 11.42 -8.55
C GLU A 457 3.98 10.31 -9.52
N ARG A 458 3.87 9.05 -9.07
CA ARG A 458 4.20 7.89 -9.90
C ARG A 458 2.96 7.37 -10.63
N SER A 459 2.84 7.74 -11.90
CA SER A 459 1.97 7.09 -12.89
C SER A 459 2.85 6.21 -13.81
N TRP A 460 2.38 5.82 -15.01
CA TRP A 460 3.27 5.22 -16.04
C TRP A 460 4.50 6.09 -16.35
N HIS A 461 4.42 7.39 -16.05
CA HIS A 461 5.53 8.34 -16.02
C HIS A 461 5.59 9.00 -14.63
N ALA A 462 6.79 9.34 -14.16
CA ALA A 462 6.96 10.08 -12.92
C ALA A 462 6.86 11.58 -13.22
N HIS A 463 5.92 12.29 -12.60
CA HIS A 463 5.86 13.75 -12.69
C HIS A 463 6.42 14.35 -11.41
N ALA A 464 7.53 15.08 -11.53
CA ALA A 464 8.10 15.85 -10.43
C ALA A 464 7.61 17.29 -10.55
N SER A 465 6.92 17.76 -9.51
CA SER A 465 6.60 19.17 -9.33
C SER A 465 7.52 19.75 -8.27
N VAL A 466 8.11 20.90 -8.56
CA VAL A 466 8.94 21.66 -7.63
C VAL A 466 8.17 22.91 -7.25
N THR A 467 7.89 23.04 -5.96
CA THR A 467 7.36 24.27 -5.38
C THR A 467 8.54 25.05 -4.78
N GLY A 468 8.63 26.35 -5.08
CA GLY A 468 9.73 27.25 -4.70
C GLY A 468 9.49 28.66 -5.25
N ASP A 469 10.56 29.42 -5.52
CA ASP A 469 10.48 30.79 -6.08
C ASP A 469 9.83 30.82 -7.48
N ASP A 470 10.00 29.74 -8.26
CA ASP A 470 9.31 29.48 -9.52
C ASP A 470 8.76 28.04 -9.53
N ALA A 471 7.51 27.86 -9.97
CA ALA A 471 6.92 26.53 -10.11
C ALA A 471 7.53 25.83 -11.34
N LEU A 472 8.24 24.72 -11.10
CA LEU A 472 8.87 23.93 -12.15
C LEU A 472 8.20 22.55 -12.22
N SER A 473 7.75 22.15 -13.41
CA SER A 473 7.23 20.80 -13.65
C SER A 473 8.18 20.07 -14.59
N MET A 474 8.63 18.90 -14.17
CA MET A 474 9.50 18.02 -14.94
C MET A 474 8.81 16.67 -15.12
N SER A 475 8.71 16.24 -16.38
CA SER A 475 8.26 14.89 -16.72
C SER A 475 9.46 13.97 -16.79
N LEU A 476 9.50 12.97 -15.91
CA LEU A 476 10.52 11.93 -15.88
C LEU A 476 9.95 10.64 -16.49
N PRO A 477 10.76 9.88 -17.25
CA PRO A 477 10.45 8.48 -17.56
C PRO A 477 10.29 7.67 -16.27
N GLN A 478 9.91 6.40 -16.40
CA GLN A 478 9.83 5.51 -15.25
C GLN A 478 11.17 5.47 -14.49
N LEU A 479 11.11 5.81 -13.19
CA LEU A 479 12.29 5.83 -12.32
C LEU A 479 12.61 4.42 -11.81
N PRO A 480 13.89 4.02 -11.77
CA PRO A 480 14.33 2.83 -11.04
C PRO A 480 13.91 2.83 -9.57
N ASP A 481 13.91 1.65 -8.97
CA ASP A 481 13.55 1.47 -7.57
C ASP A 481 14.58 2.08 -6.62
N GLY A 482 14.11 2.56 -5.48
CA GLY A 482 14.98 3.11 -4.42
C GLY A 482 15.53 4.50 -4.66
N LEU A 483 15.26 5.13 -5.82
CA LEU A 483 15.68 6.49 -6.11
C LEU A 483 14.69 7.54 -5.58
N LEU A 484 15.25 8.54 -4.89
CA LEU A 484 14.61 9.73 -4.35
C LEU A 484 14.91 10.92 -5.28
N PRO A 485 13.92 11.44 -6.01
CA PRO A 485 14.08 12.64 -6.82
C PRO A 485 14.05 13.91 -5.96
N TRP A 486 14.94 14.85 -6.26
CA TRP A 486 14.96 16.19 -5.65
C TRP A 486 15.57 17.23 -6.60
N TYR A 487 15.33 18.50 -6.32
CA TYR A 487 15.82 19.62 -7.12
C TYR A 487 16.79 20.47 -6.31
N ASP A 488 17.97 20.76 -6.85
CA ASP A 488 19.02 21.53 -6.19
C ASP A 488 18.93 23.05 -6.43
N GLY A 489 17.90 23.51 -7.16
CA GLY A 489 17.75 24.89 -7.61
C GLY A 489 18.26 25.14 -9.03
N LYS A 490 18.91 24.16 -9.67
CA LYS A 490 19.42 24.25 -11.05
C LYS A 490 18.98 23.08 -11.91
N THR A 491 19.12 21.86 -11.39
CA THR A 491 18.90 20.61 -12.13
C THR A 491 18.17 19.58 -11.27
N GLY A 492 17.50 18.64 -11.93
CA GLY A 492 16.89 17.48 -11.26
C GLY A 492 17.97 16.46 -10.89
N LEU A 493 17.97 16.04 -9.63
CA LEU A 493 18.87 15.01 -9.10
C LEU A 493 18.05 13.80 -8.64
N LEU A 494 18.65 12.62 -8.75
CA LEU A 494 18.15 11.37 -8.17
C LEU A 494 19.17 10.85 -7.19
N SER A 495 18.73 10.48 -5.99
CA SER A 495 19.62 9.93 -4.97
C SER A 495 19.12 8.61 -4.41
N ARG A 496 20.02 7.73 -3.99
CA ARG A 496 19.72 6.58 -3.13
C ARG A 496 20.70 6.52 -1.97
N ILE A 497 20.36 5.72 -0.97
CA ILE A 497 21.27 5.33 0.10
C ILE A 497 21.61 3.87 -0.11
N GLN A 498 22.89 3.56 -0.15
CA GLN A 498 23.39 2.21 -0.30
C GLN A 498 24.56 2.02 0.66
N ASP A 499 24.49 0.96 1.46
CA ASP A 499 25.49 0.66 2.49
C ASP A 499 25.78 1.86 3.42
N GLY A 500 24.75 2.65 3.71
CA GLY A 500 24.86 3.82 4.56
C GLY A 500 25.53 5.03 3.91
N VAL A 501 25.67 5.06 2.57
CA VAL A 501 26.26 6.20 1.84
C VAL A 501 25.26 6.76 0.82
N TRP A 502 25.18 8.09 0.75
CA TRP A 502 24.41 8.78 -0.29
C TRP A 502 25.09 8.64 -1.65
N GLN A 503 24.32 8.23 -2.65
CA GLN A 503 24.74 8.18 -4.04
C GLN A 503 23.78 9.02 -4.89
N THR A 504 24.32 10.02 -5.57
CA THR A 504 23.53 11.06 -6.24
C THR A 504 23.92 11.22 -7.70
N PHE A 505 22.89 11.28 -8.54
CA PHE A 505 22.98 11.27 -9.99
C PHE A 505 22.22 12.46 -10.57
N GLN A 506 22.80 13.13 -11.56
CA GLN A 506 22.14 14.21 -12.29
C GLN A 506 21.27 13.64 -13.41
N VAL A 507 20.08 14.22 -13.60
CA VAL A 507 19.18 13.89 -14.71
C VAL A 507 19.54 14.72 -15.94
N GLU A 508 19.88 14.06 -17.05
CA GLU A 508 20.20 14.71 -18.34
C GLU A 508 19.02 14.69 -19.33
N GLY A 509 18.02 13.84 -19.09
CA GLY A 509 16.87 13.67 -19.97
C GLY A 509 16.47 12.20 -20.10
N ARG A 510 16.41 11.71 -21.34
CA ARG A 510 15.98 10.33 -21.64
C ARG A 510 16.90 9.66 -22.63
N THR A 511 17.09 8.36 -22.43
CA THR A 511 17.73 7.45 -23.38
C THR A 511 16.78 6.29 -23.61
N GLY A 512 16.24 6.19 -24.84
CA GLY A 512 15.17 5.25 -25.17
C GLY A 512 13.93 5.44 -24.30
N ARG A 513 13.56 4.41 -23.52
CA ARG A 513 12.41 4.41 -22.60
C ARG A 513 12.78 4.73 -21.14
N THR A 514 14.05 4.96 -20.84
CA THR A 514 14.55 5.15 -19.47
C THR A 514 15.10 6.57 -19.27
N VAL A 515 15.26 6.97 -18.00
CA VAL A 515 15.91 8.23 -17.66
C VAL A 515 17.42 8.14 -17.91
N ALA A 516 17.99 9.19 -18.51
CA ALA A 516 19.42 9.32 -18.75
C ALA A 516 20.07 10.01 -17.54
N LEU A 517 21.09 9.38 -16.97
CA LEU A 517 21.77 9.83 -15.75
C LEU A 517 23.25 10.10 -15.99
N THR A 518 23.80 10.99 -15.17
CA THR A 518 25.23 11.28 -15.06
C THR A 518 25.64 11.23 -13.59
N LEU A 519 26.79 10.64 -13.30
CA LEU A 519 27.39 10.68 -11.97
C LEU A 519 28.57 11.67 -12.01
N ASP A 520 28.33 12.90 -11.58
CA ASP A 520 29.39 13.89 -11.37
C ASP A 520 30.13 13.57 -10.06
N PRO A 521 31.44 13.25 -10.10
CA PRO A 521 32.22 12.99 -8.89
C PRO A 521 32.17 14.12 -7.85
N GLY A 522 31.98 15.37 -8.27
CA GLY A 522 31.88 16.52 -7.37
C GLY A 522 30.59 16.56 -6.55
N THR A 523 29.52 15.92 -7.02
CA THR A 523 28.20 15.87 -6.37
C THR A 523 27.74 14.44 -6.06
N ALA A 524 28.63 13.44 -6.22
CA ALA A 524 28.32 12.02 -6.11
C ALA A 524 27.72 11.63 -4.74
N THR A 525 28.09 12.35 -3.68
CA THR A 525 27.60 12.16 -2.31
C THR A 525 26.72 13.32 -1.83
N ALA A 526 26.30 14.21 -2.73
CA ALA A 526 25.39 15.30 -2.39
C ALA A 526 24.08 14.72 -1.86
N ARG A 527 23.45 15.40 -0.89
CA ARG A 527 22.17 14.97 -0.31
C ARG A 527 21.20 16.14 -0.22
N PRO A 528 19.88 15.86 -0.19
CA PRO A 528 18.91 16.88 0.12
C PRO A 528 19.22 17.54 1.47
N GLN A 529 18.95 18.83 1.58
CA GLN A 529 19.16 19.59 2.81
C GLN A 529 17.82 20.10 3.29
N ALA A 530 17.28 19.48 4.34
CA ALA A 530 16.00 19.84 4.91
C ALA A 530 16.15 19.97 6.44
N PRO A 531 15.69 21.08 7.05
CA PRO A 531 15.62 21.17 8.50
C PRO A 531 14.71 20.08 9.08
N GLY A 532 15.23 19.32 10.05
CA GLY A 532 14.45 18.35 10.85
C GLY A 532 13.52 19.03 11.85
N ALA A 533 13.65 20.34 12.06
CA ALA A 533 12.76 21.15 12.87
C ALA A 533 12.51 22.53 12.23
N ALA A 534 11.38 23.14 12.58
CA ALA A 534 10.99 24.47 12.13
C ALA A 534 10.07 25.16 13.16
N GLU A 535 10.01 26.49 13.14
CA GLU A 535 9.11 27.28 14.00
C GLU A 535 8.02 27.93 13.16
N VAL A 536 6.75 27.66 13.50
CA VAL A 536 5.59 28.20 12.79
C VAL A 536 4.71 28.99 13.75
N THR A 537 4.38 30.22 13.38
CA THR A 537 3.44 31.03 14.16
C THR A 537 2.06 30.96 13.52
N PHE A 538 1.13 30.29 14.20
CA PHE A 538 -0.27 30.28 13.80
C PHE A 538 -0.95 31.64 14.10
N PRO A 539 -1.94 32.08 13.29
CA PRO A 539 -2.66 33.32 13.55
C PRO A 539 -3.24 33.40 14.97
N GLY A 540 -2.96 34.52 15.65
CA GLY A 540 -3.40 34.77 17.02
C GLY A 540 -2.64 34.03 18.13
N ALA A 541 -1.62 33.23 17.81
CA ALA A 541 -0.79 32.56 18.82
C ALA A 541 0.13 33.56 19.56
N ALA A 542 0.44 33.27 20.83
CA ALA A 542 1.32 34.10 21.65
C ALA A 542 2.82 33.96 21.31
N GLY A 543 3.18 32.96 20.51
CA GLY A 543 4.54 32.65 20.09
C GLY A 543 4.56 31.54 19.03
N PRO A 544 5.75 31.16 18.53
CA PRO A 544 5.90 30.11 17.54
C PRO A 544 5.69 28.71 18.14
N SER A 545 5.00 27.84 17.42
CA SER A 545 4.96 26.41 17.67
C SER A 545 6.16 25.72 16.98
N GLU A 546 6.81 24.79 17.67
CA GLU A 546 7.87 23.96 17.10
C GLU A 546 7.26 22.79 16.30
N VAL A 547 7.70 22.62 15.06
CA VAL A 547 7.42 21.46 14.21
C VAL A 547 8.71 20.64 14.13
N ARG A 548 8.73 19.42 14.66
CA ARG A 548 9.94 18.60 14.75
C ARG A 548 9.70 17.19 14.24
N LEU A 549 10.54 16.73 13.32
CA LEU A 549 10.62 15.33 12.93
C LEU A 549 11.48 14.60 13.96
N SER A 550 10.92 13.55 14.55
CA SER A 550 11.63 12.64 15.43
C SER A 550 11.08 11.24 15.22
N ARG A 551 11.96 10.26 14.99
CA ARG A 551 11.60 8.84 14.83
C ARG A 551 10.44 8.63 13.83
N GLY A 552 10.55 9.25 12.66
CA GLY A 552 9.58 9.16 11.55
C GLY A 552 8.17 9.68 11.87
N ALA A 553 8.02 10.53 12.89
CA ALA A 553 6.80 11.30 13.13
C ALA A 553 7.14 12.79 13.29
N ILE A 554 6.35 13.63 12.62
CA ILE A 554 6.37 15.07 12.83
C ILE A 554 5.45 15.39 14.02
N THR A 555 6.02 16.00 15.06
CA THR A 555 5.28 16.51 16.21
C THR A 555 5.19 18.03 16.12
N VAL A 556 4.01 18.58 16.44
CA VAL A 556 3.82 20.02 16.61
C VAL A 556 3.69 20.30 18.10
N THR A 557 4.52 21.18 18.64
CA THR A 557 4.56 21.58 20.04
C THR A 557 4.28 23.07 20.14
N ALA A 558 3.19 23.45 20.81
CA ALA A 558 2.80 24.83 21.04
C ALA A 558 3.77 25.55 22.01
N PRO A 559 3.73 26.90 22.07
CA PRO A 559 4.63 27.70 22.92
C PRO A 559 4.55 27.36 24.42
N ASP A 560 3.42 26.82 24.88
CA ASP A 560 3.19 26.38 26.26
C ASP A 560 3.68 24.95 26.53
N GLY A 561 4.24 24.28 25.53
CA GLY A 561 4.73 22.90 25.60
C GLY A 561 3.67 21.83 25.29
N THR A 562 2.43 22.21 24.95
CA THR A 562 1.39 21.25 24.53
C THR A 562 1.74 20.65 23.18
N ARG A 563 1.67 19.32 23.06
CA ARG A 563 1.88 18.61 21.78
C ARG A 563 0.55 18.44 21.06
N THR A 564 0.34 19.22 20.00
CA THR A 564 -0.97 19.41 19.35
C THR A 564 -1.19 18.52 18.13
N ALA A 565 -0.11 17.99 17.54
CA ALA A 565 -0.17 17.06 16.41
C ALA A 565 0.94 16.00 16.50
N ARG A 566 0.65 14.80 15.98
CA ARG A 566 1.63 13.73 15.74
C ARG A 566 1.31 13.08 14.40
N LEU A 567 2.11 13.38 13.38
CA LEU A 567 1.87 12.96 12.00
C LEU A 567 2.96 11.98 11.55
N PRO A 568 2.62 10.77 11.11
CA PRO A 568 3.58 9.86 10.50
C PRO A 568 4.21 10.50 9.26
N PHE A 569 5.53 10.39 9.14
CA PHE A 569 6.27 11.01 8.04
C PHE A 569 7.36 10.08 7.51
N SER A 570 7.42 10.00 6.19
CA SER A 570 8.52 9.42 5.42
C SER A 570 8.67 10.24 4.14
N PRO A 571 9.88 10.36 3.56
CA PRO A 571 10.04 10.94 2.23
C PRO A 571 9.28 10.14 1.14
N VAL A 572 8.78 8.94 1.45
CA VAL A 572 7.91 8.13 0.57
C VAL A 572 6.53 7.95 1.21
N MET A 573 5.53 8.64 0.67
CA MET A 573 4.16 8.67 1.17
C MET A 573 3.21 7.82 0.33
N SER A 574 2.13 7.34 0.92
CA SER A 574 1.05 6.62 0.22
C SER A 574 0.34 7.55 -0.77
N THR A 575 -0.13 6.98 -1.88
CA THR A 575 -1.02 7.66 -2.84
C THR A 575 -2.46 7.79 -2.34
N LYS A 576 -2.83 7.08 -1.27
CA LYS A 576 -4.21 7.00 -0.76
C LYS A 576 -4.54 7.98 0.38
N SER A 577 -3.53 8.60 0.99
CA SER A 577 -3.67 9.56 2.10
C SER A 577 -3.31 10.98 1.65
N GLY A 578 -3.49 11.98 2.51
CA GLY A 578 -2.97 13.32 2.26
C GLY A 578 -1.44 13.40 2.37
N LEU A 579 -0.87 14.44 1.75
CA LEU A 579 0.58 14.70 1.82
C LEU A 579 0.92 15.49 3.09
N VAL A 580 1.97 15.03 3.78
CA VAL A 580 2.57 15.73 4.92
C VAL A 580 3.95 16.22 4.48
N PRO A 581 4.21 17.53 4.46
CA PRO A 581 5.50 18.04 4.04
C PRO A 581 6.55 17.94 5.17
N PRO A 582 7.86 17.92 4.82
CA PRO A 582 8.95 17.96 5.80
C PRO A 582 8.84 19.19 6.72
N PRO A 583 9.36 19.14 7.97
CA PRO A 583 9.23 20.23 8.94
C PRO A 583 9.63 21.60 8.41
N GLY A 584 10.79 21.68 7.74
CA GLY A 584 11.31 22.91 7.15
C GLY A 584 10.44 23.56 6.07
N TRP A 585 9.37 22.91 5.61
CA TRP A 585 8.43 23.46 4.63
C TRP A 585 7.20 24.10 5.28
N TRP A 586 6.92 23.83 6.56
CA TRP A 586 5.71 24.32 7.21
C TRP A 586 5.69 25.85 7.33
N THR A 587 6.86 26.48 7.48
CA THR A 587 7.02 27.94 7.57
C THR A 587 6.73 28.67 6.28
N ARG A 588 6.65 27.95 5.15
CA ARG A 588 6.36 28.48 3.82
C ARG A 588 4.90 28.34 3.43
N ARG A 589 4.06 27.85 4.34
CA ARG A 589 2.63 27.66 4.09
C ARG A 589 1.84 28.81 4.69
N ASP A 590 0.96 29.36 3.89
CA ASP A 590 0.02 30.36 4.37
C ASP A 590 -1.13 29.71 5.15
N PRO A 591 -1.64 30.36 6.21
CA PRO A 591 -2.84 29.90 6.89
C PRO A 591 -4.04 29.91 5.94
N VAL A 592 -4.80 28.82 5.92
CA VAL A 592 -5.97 28.66 5.04
C VAL A 592 -7.14 29.55 5.44
N ASP A 593 -7.22 29.89 6.73
CA ASP A 593 -8.28 30.69 7.34
C ASP A 593 -7.70 31.48 8.52
N PRO A 594 -7.08 32.64 8.27
CA PRO A 594 -6.41 33.41 9.34
C PRO A 594 -7.36 33.83 10.47
N ASP A 595 -8.60 34.18 10.15
CA ASP A 595 -9.61 34.60 11.13
C ASP A 595 -10.12 33.41 11.94
N GLY A 596 -10.39 32.28 11.29
CA GLY A 596 -10.73 31.02 11.94
C GLY A 596 -9.63 30.53 12.87
N SER A 597 -8.37 30.52 12.41
CA SER A 597 -7.19 30.21 13.23
C SER A 597 -7.08 31.10 14.48
N ALA A 598 -7.27 32.41 14.32
CA ALA A 598 -7.25 33.34 15.45
C ALA A 598 -8.42 33.12 16.41
N ALA A 599 -9.59 32.69 15.92
CA ALA A 599 -10.75 32.35 16.74
C ALA A 599 -10.49 31.11 17.61
N LEU A 600 -9.79 30.10 17.09
CA LEU A 600 -9.39 28.90 17.87
C LEU A 600 -8.61 29.29 19.13
N ARG A 601 -7.72 30.30 19.05
CA ARG A 601 -6.93 30.79 20.20
C ARG A 601 -7.79 31.40 21.31
N ARG A 602 -8.98 31.90 20.98
CA ARG A 602 -9.94 32.49 21.92
C ARG A 602 -10.99 31.50 22.43
N LEU A 603 -11.04 30.27 21.90
CA LEU A 603 -11.98 29.22 22.32
C LEU A 603 -11.87 28.98 23.82
N ASP A 604 -12.97 28.85 24.55
CA ASP A 604 -12.98 28.52 25.98
C ASP A 604 -13.37 27.05 26.24
N ARG A 605 -13.25 26.61 27.49
CA ARG A 605 -13.53 25.23 27.89
C ARG A 605 -15.00 24.84 27.69
N GLU A 606 -15.94 25.75 27.93
CA GLU A 606 -17.38 25.48 27.77
C GLU A 606 -17.72 25.21 26.31
N ARG A 607 -17.18 26.02 25.41
CA ARG A 607 -17.29 25.87 23.96
C ARG A 607 -16.63 24.58 23.46
N ALA A 608 -15.45 24.22 23.98
CA ALA A 608 -14.80 22.95 23.67
C ALA A 608 -15.63 21.74 24.16
N ALA A 609 -16.22 21.82 25.36
CA ALA A 609 -17.11 20.79 25.89
C ALA A 609 -18.35 20.60 24.98
N ARG A 610 -18.99 21.70 24.54
CA ARG A 610 -20.11 21.64 23.58
C ARG A 610 -19.72 20.96 22.28
N LEU A 611 -18.53 21.24 21.73
CA LEU A 611 -18.05 20.59 20.51
C LEU A 611 -17.83 19.09 20.73
N LEU A 612 -17.25 18.69 21.87
CA LEU A 612 -17.05 17.28 22.21
C LEU A 612 -18.39 16.54 22.37
N GLU A 613 -19.35 17.12 23.10
CA GLU A 613 -20.68 16.54 23.29
C GLU A 613 -21.46 16.41 21.97
N ALA A 614 -21.35 17.41 21.10
CA ALA A 614 -21.93 17.36 19.76
C ALA A 614 -21.26 16.27 18.89
N ALA A 615 -19.93 16.13 18.97
CA ALA A 615 -19.19 15.06 18.29
C ALA A 615 -19.54 13.66 18.82
N LEU A 616 -19.87 13.53 20.11
CA LEU A 616 -20.36 12.28 20.70
C LEU A 616 -21.71 11.88 20.10
N THR A 617 -22.52 12.85 19.68
CA THR A 617 -23.83 12.64 19.06
C THR A 617 -23.71 12.21 17.60
N GLY A 618 -22.82 12.85 16.84
CA GLY A 618 -22.49 12.43 15.48
C GLY A 618 -21.99 13.58 14.58
N PRO A 619 -21.59 13.28 13.33
CA PRO A 619 -20.92 14.24 12.45
C PRO A 619 -21.73 15.50 12.15
N ARG A 620 -23.06 15.37 11.95
CA ARG A 620 -23.93 16.51 11.67
C ARG A 620 -24.06 17.43 12.88
N ALA A 621 -24.33 16.87 14.06
CA ALA A 621 -24.42 17.64 15.30
C ALA A 621 -23.10 18.37 15.59
N ALA A 622 -21.96 17.72 15.35
CA ALA A 622 -20.64 18.34 15.47
C ALA A 622 -20.45 19.53 14.51
N ALA A 623 -20.90 19.40 13.26
CA ALA A 623 -20.84 20.48 12.27
C ALA A 623 -21.75 21.66 12.66
N ASP A 624 -22.98 21.39 13.09
CA ASP A 624 -23.92 22.41 13.55
C ASP A 624 -23.37 23.14 14.80
N ALA A 625 -22.76 22.40 15.73
CA ALA A 625 -22.12 22.97 16.91
C ALA A 625 -20.87 23.80 16.55
N LEU A 626 -20.08 23.37 15.56
CA LEU A 626 -18.95 24.14 15.06
C LEU A 626 -19.38 25.50 14.52
N GLU A 627 -20.43 25.53 13.70
CA GLU A 627 -20.99 26.78 13.16
C GLU A 627 -21.51 27.71 14.26
N ALA A 628 -22.12 27.16 15.30
CA ALA A 628 -22.61 27.94 16.43
C ALA A 628 -21.50 28.48 17.34
N VAL A 629 -20.43 27.69 17.54
CA VAL A 629 -19.38 27.97 18.53
C VAL A 629 -18.19 28.75 17.94
N LEU A 630 -17.89 28.53 16.67
CA LEU A 630 -16.78 29.13 15.92
C LEU A 630 -17.24 29.51 14.49
N PRO A 631 -18.18 30.46 14.35
CA PRO A 631 -18.67 30.90 13.03
C PRO A 631 -17.55 31.47 12.13
N GLU A 632 -16.44 31.92 12.71
CA GLU A 632 -15.27 32.41 11.98
C GLU A 632 -14.48 31.29 11.26
N VAL A 633 -14.69 30.01 11.61
CA VAL A 633 -14.04 28.87 10.96
C VAL A 633 -14.82 28.49 9.70
N THR A 634 -14.36 29.02 8.56
CA THR A 634 -15.06 28.97 7.27
C THR A 634 -14.37 28.06 6.25
N ALA A 635 -13.04 27.94 6.28
CA ALA A 635 -12.34 27.12 5.31
C ALA A 635 -12.63 25.61 5.51
N PRO A 636 -12.99 24.85 4.45
CA PRO A 636 -13.32 23.44 4.57
C PRO A 636 -12.23 22.59 5.25
N ALA A 637 -10.97 22.80 4.88
CA ALA A 637 -9.85 22.06 5.47
C ALA A 637 -9.72 22.29 6.98
N LEU A 638 -9.91 23.53 7.44
CA LEU A 638 -9.85 23.85 8.87
C LEU A 638 -11.07 23.27 9.62
N ARG A 639 -12.27 23.39 9.04
CA ARG A 639 -13.50 22.80 9.61
C ARG A 639 -13.34 21.29 9.82
N ASP A 640 -12.88 20.58 8.80
CA ASP A 640 -12.64 19.13 8.88
C ASP A 640 -11.61 18.78 9.96
N GLY A 641 -10.54 19.57 10.07
CA GLY A 641 -9.52 19.41 11.13
C GLY A 641 -10.07 19.60 12.54
N VAL A 642 -10.93 20.60 12.77
CA VAL A 642 -11.56 20.83 14.08
C VAL A 642 -12.53 19.69 14.43
N LEU A 643 -13.33 19.24 13.47
CA LEU A 643 -14.26 18.12 13.65
C LEU A 643 -13.52 16.80 13.94
N GLU A 644 -12.39 16.56 13.28
CA GLU A 644 -11.53 15.40 13.53
C GLU A 644 -10.87 15.45 14.91
N ALA A 645 -10.44 16.64 15.37
CA ALA A 645 -9.95 16.83 16.74
C ALA A 645 -11.06 16.54 17.76
N ALA A 646 -12.28 17.04 17.55
CA ALA A 646 -13.42 16.76 18.42
C ALA A 646 -13.77 15.26 18.46
N ARG A 647 -13.75 14.58 17.31
CA ARG A 647 -13.93 13.12 17.22
C ARG A 647 -12.84 12.36 17.97
N THR A 648 -11.58 12.79 17.85
CA THR A 648 -10.45 12.21 18.59
C THR A 648 -10.64 12.37 20.10
N ALA A 649 -11.14 13.53 20.55
CA ALA A 649 -11.44 13.78 21.96
C ALA A 649 -12.57 12.90 22.48
N VAL A 650 -13.59 12.61 21.65
CA VAL A 650 -14.63 11.61 21.97
C VAL A 650 -14.03 10.23 22.16
N GLU A 651 -13.10 9.80 21.30
CA GLU A 651 -12.41 8.52 21.50
C GLU A 651 -11.60 8.50 22.81
N CYS A 652 -10.89 9.58 23.14
CA CYS A 652 -10.20 9.72 24.41
C CYS A 652 -11.17 9.63 25.59
N LEU A 653 -12.35 10.26 25.52
CA LEU A 653 -13.37 10.14 26.55
C LEU A 653 -13.79 8.69 26.77
N LEU A 654 -14.12 7.98 25.69
CA LEU A 654 -14.59 6.59 25.79
C LEU A 654 -13.50 5.65 26.29
N LEU A 655 -12.25 5.83 25.85
CA LEU A 655 -11.11 5.03 26.31
C LEU A 655 -10.74 5.35 27.77
N SER A 656 -10.80 6.61 28.18
CA SER A 656 -10.57 7.02 29.57
C SER A 656 -11.59 6.41 30.52
N ILE A 657 -12.87 6.37 30.13
CA ILE A 657 -13.93 5.72 30.90
C ILE A 657 -13.62 4.22 31.07
N GLU A 658 -13.32 3.52 29.97
CA GLU A 658 -13.00 2.10 30.01
C GLU A 658 -11.75 1.80 30.84
N LEU A 659 -10.69 2.60 30.67
CA LEU A 659 -9.44 2.43 31.40
C LEU A 659 -9.65 2.60 32.91
N ARG A 660 -10.37 3.66 33.33
CA ARG A 660 -10.69 3.92 34.74
C ARG A 660 -11.48 2.76 35.36
N ASP A 661 -12.48 2.22 34.66
CA ASP A 661 -13.23 1.05 35.11
C ASP A 661 -12.34 -0.19 35.26
N ARG A 662 -11.43 -0.43 34.32
CA ARG A 662 -10.51 -1.58 34.35
C ARG A 662 -9.52 -1.51 35.51
N ILE A 663 -9.02 -0.33 35.85
CA ILE A 663 -8.06 -0.13 36.93
C ILE A 663 -8.73 0.16 38.28
N GLY A 664 -10.07 0.08 38.37
CA GLY A 664 -10.83 0.33 39.60
C GLY A 664 -10.81 1.79 40.09
N ARG A 665 -10.55 2.75 39.20
CA ARG A 665 -10.49 4.19 39.53
C ARG A 665 -11.88 4.83 39.34
N PRO A 666 -12.34 5.70 40.26
CA PRO A 666 -13.61 6.40 40.07
C PRO A 666 -13.59 7.30 38.83
N GLN A 667 -14.77 7.44 38.23
CA GLN A 667 -14.99 8.34 37.12
C GLN A 667 -15.04 9.81 37.60
N PRO A 668 -14.65 10.77 36.75
CA PRO A 668 -14.80 12.18 37.08
C PRO A 668 -16.28 12.56 37.19
N PRO A 669 -16.65 13.54 38.03
CA PRO A 669 -18.04 13.93 38.24
C PRO A 669 -18.68 14.66 37.03
N ALA A 670 -17.86 15.22 36.13
CA ALA A 670 -18.31 16.06 35.02
C ALA A 670 -18.37 15.30 33.67
N LEU A 671 -18.85 14.06 33.66
CA LEU A 671 -19.05 13.31 32.42
C LEU A 671 -20.31 13.78 31.67
N PRO A 672 -20.31 13.76 30.32
CA PRO A 672 -21.52 14.03 29.54
C PRO A 672 -22.67 13.09 29.95
N ALA A 673 -23.88 13.61 30.10
CA ALA A 673 -25.04 12.83 30.54
C ALA A 673 -25.25 11.55 29.69
N LEU A 674 -24.96 11.61 28.40
CA LEU A 674 -25.09 10.48 27.46
C LEU A 674 -24.24 9.25 27.82
N VAL A 675 -23.11 9.41 28.52
CA VAL A 675 -22.21 8.29 28.89
C VAL A 675 -22.34 7.85 30.34
N VAL A 676 -23.09 8.57 31.16
CA VAL A 676 -23.22 8.30 32.60
C VAL A 676 -24.30 7.24 32.84
N PRO A 677 -23.98 6.06 33.41
CA PRO A 677 -24.99 5.10 33.81
C PRO A 677 -25.81 5.61 35.01
N ALA A 678 -27.05 5.15 35.12
CA ALA A 678 -27.87 5.32 36.32
C ALA A 678 -27.18 4.68 37.52
N SER A 679 -27.25 5.34 38.68
CA SER A 679 -26.51 4.95 39.89
C SER A 679 -26.88 3.57 40.43
N ASP A 680 -28.11 3.13 40.18
CA ASP A 680 -28.65 1.84 40.59
C ASP A 680 -28.45 0.72 39.54
N LEU A 681 -27.90 1.04 38.37
CA LEU A 681 -27.62 0.11 37.27
C LEU A 681 -26.18 0.24 36.74
N PRO A 682 -25.15 0.12 37.60
CA PRO A 682 -23.77 0.17 37.14
C PRO A 682 -23.44 -1.04 36.26
N PHE A 683 -22.74 -0.82 35.15
CA PHE A 683 -22.22 -1.90 34.31
C PHE A 683 -20.75 -1.63 33.98
N ARG A 684 -19.97 -2.68 33.71
CA ARG A 684 -18.59 -2.51 33.24
C ARG A 684 -18.58 -1.80 31.89
N ARG A 685 -17.96 -0.63 31.78
CA ARG A 685 -17.97 0.13 30.54
C ARG A 685 -16.79 -0.25 29.66
N THR A 686 -17.06 -0.94 28.56
CA THR A 686 -16.16 -0.95 27.40
C THR A 686 -16.52 0.18 26.44
N ARG A 687 -15.59 0.61 25.59
CA ARG A 687 -15.86 1.60 24.53
C ARG A 687 -17.07 1.21 23.67
N ALA A 688 -17.23 -0.07 23.36
CA ALA A 688 -18.36 -0.57 22.57
C ALA A 688 -19.69 -0.40 23.34
N GLN A 689 -19.74 -0.83 24.60
CA GLN A 689 -20.91 -0.71 25.46
C GLN A 689 -21.29 0.76 25.72
N THR A 690 -20.32 1.64 26.00
CA THR A 690 -20.61 3.07 26.18
C THR A 690 -21.20 3.70 24.91
N ARG A 691 -20.71 3.32 23.72
CA ARG A 691 -21.32 3.75 22.45
C ARG A 691 -22.74 3.22 22.26
N TRP A 692 -23.02 1.99 22.68
CA TRP A 692 -24.38 1.46 22.65
C TRP A 692 -25.30 2.29 23.54
N LEU A 693 -24.89 2.59 24.78
CA LEU A 693 -25.66 3.44 25.69
C LEU A 693 -25.97 4.82 25.08
N VAL A 694 -24.94 5.50 24.56
CA VAL A 694 -25.09 6.81 23.89
C VAL A 694 -26.13 6.70 22.77
N ARG A 695 -26.00 5.69 21.90
CA ARG A 695 -26.91 5.52 20.77
C ARG A 695 -28.34 5.25 21.22
N GLN A 696 -28.56 4.38 22.19
CA GLN A 696 -29.89 4.06 22.70
C GLN A 696 -30.59 5.31 23.26
N ARG A 697 -29.83 6.18 23.94
CA ARG A 697 -30.33 7.47 24.45
C ARG A 697 -30.66 8.45 23.34
N LEU A 698 -29.81 8.56 22.31
CA LEU A 698 -30.07 9.43 21.16
C LEU A 698 -31.32 9.00 20.38
N VAL A 699 -31.50 7.68 20.21
CA VAL A 699 -32.70 7.11 19.59
C VAL A 699 -33.95 7.43 20.42
N ALA A 700 -33.89 7.22 21.74
CA ALA A 700 -34.99 7.58 22.64
C ALA A 700 -35.34 9.07 22.54
N GLN A 701 -34.35 9.95 22.66
CA GLN A 701 -34.55 11.41 22.58
C GLN A 701 -35.15 11.84 21.24
N ALA A 702 -34.72 11.24 20.13
CA ALA A 702 -35.28 11.52 18.81
C ALA A 702 -36.76 11.11 18.72
N LEU A 703 -37.11 9.93 19.22
CA LEU A 703 -38.47 9.43 19.25
C LEU A 703 -39.39 10.24 20.18
N GLU A 704 -38.93 10.52 21.40
CA GLU A 704 -39.65 11.31 22.40
C GLU A 704 -39.91 12.75 21.92
N SER A 705 -38.89 13.40 21.33
CA SER A 705 -39.04 14.75 20.78
C SER A 705 -40.05 14.79 19.62
N ALA A 706 -40.03 13.81 18.70
CA ALA A 706 -41.07 13.74 17.67
C ALA A 706 -42.47 13.55 18.27
N THR A 707 -42.63 12.76 19.33
CA THR A 707 -43.95 12.61 19.96
C THR A 707 -44.43 13.85 20.72
N THR A 708 -43.51 14.64 21.27
CA THR A 708 -43.79 15.80 22.12
C THR A 708 -43.95 17.09 21.33
N ASP A 709 -43.06 17.31 20.36
CA ASP A 709 -42.93 18.57 19.64
C ASP A 709 -43.80 18.63 18.37
N GLU A 710 -44.12 17.47 17.79
CA GLU A 710 -44.89 17.38 16.55
C GLU A 710 -46.36 17.03 16.80
N PRO A 711 -47.31 17.66 16.07
CA PRO A 711 -48.72 17.40 16.24
C PRO A 711 -49.06 15.94 15.86
N ALA A 712 -50.02 15.37 16.60
CA ALA A 712 -50.62 14.08 16.24
C ALA A 712 -51.28 14.17 14.85
N ALA A 713 -51.19 13.10 14.07
CA ALA A 713 -51.74 13.04 12.73
C ALA A 713 -52.31 11.65 12.44
N ASP A 714 -53.43 11.58 11.74
CA ASP A 714 -54.10 10.30 11.44
C ASP A 714 -53.29 9.37 10.52
N ARG A 715 -52.23 9.88 9.87
CA ARG A 715 -51.37 9.11 8.97
C ARG A 715 -49.90 9.45 9.20
N PRO A 716 -48.98 8.47 9.00
CA PRO A 716 -47.57 8.75 9.17
C PRO A 716 -47.02 9.79 8.20
N TYR A 717 -46.19 10.72 8.71
CA TYR A 717 -45.46 11.69 7.89
C TYR A 717 -44.01 11.86 8.37
N LEU A 718 -43.12 12.16 7.45
CA LEU A 718 -41.70 12.36 7.74
C LEU A 718 -41.52 13.70 8.44
N VAL A 719 -40.98 13.68 9.66
CA VAL A 719 -40.69 14.88 10.45
C VAL A 719 -39.38 15.49 9.99
N ARG A 720 -38.30 14.69 10.03
CA ARG A 720 -36.93 15.09 9.68
C ARG A 720 -36.03 13.86 9.56
N THR A 721 -34.82 14.06 9.05
CA THR A 721 -33.75 13.06 9.10
C THR A 721 -32.78 13.40 10.24
N VAL A 722 -32.65 12.51 11.21
CA VAL A 722 -31.71 12.64 12.33
C VAL A 722 -30.38 11.95 12.01
N SER A 723 -29.28 12.52 12.48
CA SER A 723 -27.96 11.89 12.33
C SER A 723 -27.82 10.76 13.34
N LEU A 724 -27.63 9.53 12.84
CA LEU A 724 -27.30 8.38 13.67
C LEU A 724 -25.81 8.02 13.50
N PRO A 725 -25.13 7.53 14.55
CA PRO A 725 -23.78 6.98 14.40
C PRO A 725 -23.76 5.86 13.34
N PRO A 726 -22.68 5.74 12.54
CA PRO A 726 -22.63 4.80 11.42
C PRO A 726 -22.71 3.32 11.85
N ARG A 727 -23.42 2.51 11.03
CA ARG A 727 -23.79 1.08 11.18
C ARG A 727 -24.94 0.81 12.18
N GLY A 728 -26.04 0.26 11.66
CA GLY A 728 -27.36 0.02 12.27
C GLY A 728 -27.50 -0.60 13.66
N TYR A 729 -26.44 -1.13 14.26
CA TYR A 729 -26.53 -1.90 15.52
C TYR A 729 -26.69 -1.03 16.79
N VAL A 730 -27.89 -1.01 17.38
CA VAL A 730 -28.23 -0.32 18.66
C VAL A 730 -27.78 -1.10 19.91
N GLY A 731 -26.84 -2.04 19.76
CA GLY A 731 -26.49 -2.98 20.82
C GLY A 731 -27.49 -4.12 20.87
N VAL A 732 -28.35 -4.13 21.87
CA VAL A 732 -29.43 -5.13 22.00
C VAL A 732 -30.73 -4.55 21.47
N GLU A 733 -31.30 -5.20 20.45
CA GLU A 733 -32.62 -4.84 19.91
C GLU A 733 -33.72 -5.38 20.85
N PRO A 734 -34.84 -4.66 21.06
CA PRO A 734 -35.91 -5.09 21.96
C PRO A 734 -36.43 -6.51 21.67
N ASP A 735 -36.52 -6.92 20.41
CA ASP A 735 -36.98 -8.23 19.96
C ASP A 735 -35.95 -9.37 20.12
N THR A 736 -34.78 -9.09 20.73
CA THR A 736 -33.69 -10.08 20.92
C THR A 736 -33.19 -10.16 22.37
N LEU A 737 -33.78 -9.39 23.28
CA LEU A 737 -33.33 -9.24 24.66
C LEU A 737 -33.31 -10.56 25.44
N ALA A 738 -34.30 -11.43 25.26
CA ALA A 738 -34.33 -12.75 25.86
C ALA A 738 -33.19 -13.65 25.36
N GLY A 739 -32.71 -13.44 24.13
CA GLY A 739 -31.52 -14.12 23.61
C GLY A 739 -30.24 -13.80 24.38
N TYR A 740 -30.19 -12.64 25.05
CA TYR A 740 -29.15 -12.27 26.01
C TYR A 740 -29.48 -12.73 27.42
N ALA A 741 -30.71 -12.51 27.89
CA ALA A 741 -31.09 -12.83 29.27
C ALA A 741 -31.13 -14.34 29.58
N LEU A 742 -31.54 -15.16 28.61
CA LEU A 742 -31.65 -16.61 28.79
C LEU A 742 -30.30 -17.23 29.20
N PRO A 743 -29.18 -17.04 28.48
CA PRO A 743 -27.87 -17.52 28.93
C PRO A 743 -27.48 -17.09 30.35
N ALA A 744 -27.93 -15.93 30.86
CA ALA A 744 -27.58 -15.49 32.22
C ALA A 744 -28.15 -16.41 33.31
N VAL A 745 -29.31 -17.01 33.04
CA VAL A 745 -30.03 -17.83 34.03
C VAL A 745 -29.66 -19.31 33.99
N LEU A 746 -28.93 -19.75 32.94
CA LEU A 746 -28.59 -21.15 32.75
C LEU A 746 -27.48 -21.62 33.72
N PRO A 747 -27.61 -22.83 34.31
CA PRO A 747 -26.61 -23.39 35.24
C PRO A 747 -25.20 -23.55 34.66
N TRP A 748 -25.08 -23.86 33.36
CA TRP A 748 -23.82 -24.16 32.68
C TRP A 748 -23.11 -22.93 32.10
N THR A 749 -23.67 -21.74 32.28
CA THR A 749 -22.97 -20.50 31.92
C THR A 749 -21.88 -20.23 32.97
N SER A 750 -20.64 -20.01 32.54
CA SER A 750 -19.57 -19.66 33.49
C SER A 750 -19.84 -18.31 34.17
N ASP A 751 -19.35 -18.11 35.39
CA ASP A 751 -19.56 -16.85 36.13
C ASP A 751 -19.05 -15.63 35.37
N SER A 752 -17.90 -15.74 34.71
CA SER A 752 -17.32 -14.69 33.87
C SER A 752 -18.24 -14.35 32.69
N GLN A 753 -18.75 -15.37 31.98
CA GLN A 753 -19.69 -15.16 30.88
C GLN A 753 -21.01 -14.56 31.38
N ARG A 754 -21.51 -15.02 32.54
CA ARG A 754 -22.74 -14.51 33.16
C ARG A 754 -22.61 -13.03 33.51
N GLU A 755 -21.54 -12.60 34.16
CA GLU A 755 -21.33 -11.17 34.47
C GLU A 755 -21.27 -10.32 33.20
N GLY A 756 -20.59 -10.79 32.15
CA GLY A 756 -20.58 -10.09 30.85
C GLY A 756 -21.98 -9.94 30.23
N ILE A 757 -22.84 -10.94 30.38
CA ILE A 757 -24.25 -10.86 29.96
C ILE A 757 -25.03 -9.88 30.86
N LEU A 758 -24.84 -9.94 32.17
CA LEU A 758 -25.52 -9.04 33.11
C LEU A 758 -25.16 -7.58 32.84
N ASP A 759 -23.92 -7.27 32.47
CA ASP A 759 -23.51 -5.92 32.05
C ASP A 759 -24.28 -5.43 30.81
N VAL A 760 -24.53 -6.31 29.84
CA VAL A 760 -25.34 -5.99 28.66
C VAL A 760 -26.80 -5.73 29.04
N LEU A 761 -27.36 -6.52 29.96
CA LEU A 761 -28.73 -6.31 30.46
C LEU A 761 -28.87 -5.02 31.28
N ARG A 762 -27.90 -4.73 32.15
CA ARG A 762 -27.82 -3.47 32.90
C ARG A 762 -27.73 -2.29 31.94
N LEU A 763 -26.89 -2.37 30.91
CA LEU A 763 -26.78 -1.35 29.86
C LEU A 763 -28.11 -1.12 29.15
N TRP A 764 -28.82 -2.18 28.76
CA TRP A 764 -30.11 -2.04 28.08
C TRP A 764 -31.14 -1.34 29.00
N ALA A 765 -31.15 -1.65 30.30
CA ALA A 765 -32.00 -0.99 31.28
C ALA A 765 -31.58 0.47 31.61
N ASN A 766 -30.40 0.93 31.16
CA ASN A 766 -29.90 2.30 31.38
C ASN A 766 -30.44 3.34 30.38
N ALA A 767 -31.25 2.93 29.40
CA ALA A 767 -31.78 3.78 28.34
C ALA A 767 -33.32 3.77 28.28
N PRO A 768 -33.97 4.87 27.86
CA PRO A 768 -35.44 4.96 27.85
C PRO A 768 -36.12 3.97 26.88
N ILE A 769 -35.45 3.52 25.83
CA ILE A 769 -35.95 2.43 24.97
C ILE A 769 -36.16 1.11 25.75
N GLY A 770 -35.58 1.00 26.95
CA GLY A 770 -35.76 -0.08 27.89
C GLY A 770 -36.59 0.28 29.12
N ASP A 771 -37.21 1.47 29.21
CA ASP A 771 -37.90 2.01 30.40
C ASP A 771 -39.01 1.13 30.99
N GLY A 772 -39.41 0.09 30.27
CA GLY A 772 -40.32 -0.92 30.74
C GLY A 772 -41.79 -0.59 30.63
N THR A 773 -42.12 0.45 29.86
CA THR A 773 -43.51 0.84 29.58
C THR A 773 -44.15 0.00 28.45
N GLY A 774 -43.36 -0.82 27.74
CA GLY A 774 -43.81 -1.48 26.51
C GLY A 774 -44.03 -0.50 25.36
N SER A 775 -43.59 0.76 25.53
CA SER A 775 -43.78 1.83 24.57
C SER A 775 -42.90 1.73 23.34
N CYS A 776 -41.92 0.82 23.29
CA CYS A 776 -41.07 0.61 22.12
C CYS A 776 -41.32 -0.76 21.48
N ARG A 777 -41.33 -0.83 20.14
CA ARG A 777 -41.29 -2.09 19.37
C ARG A 777 -40.39 -1.99 18.15
N THR A 778 -39.72 -3.10 17.82
CA THR A 778 -38.97 -3.23 16.56
C THR A 778 -39.92 -3.59 15.41
N LEU A 779 -39.78 -2.91 14.28
CA LEU A 779 -40.46 -3.19 13.02
C LEU A 779 -39.46 -3.55 11.94
N ARG A 780 -39.76 -4.59 11.16
CA ARG A 780 -39.03 -4.93 9.94
C ARG A 780 -39.90 -4.55 8.75
N ILE A 781 -39.46 -3.56 7.99
CA ILE A 781 -40.21 -2.99 6.86
C ILE A 781 -39.42 -3.17 5.57
N THR A 782 -40.11 -3.37 4.45
CA THR A 782 -39.53 -3.49 3.11
C THR A 782 -40.14 -2.43 2.20
N PRO A 783 -39.46 -2.00 1.12
CA PRO A 783 -40.02 -1.00 0.22
C PRO A 783 -41.37 -1.48 -0.37
N ALA A 784 -42.40 -0.65 -0.27
CA ALA A 784 -43.70 -0.90 -0.84
C ALA A 784 -43.67 -0.71 -2.36
N GLY A 785 -44.27 -1.65 -3.09
CA GLY A 785 -44.23 -1.64 -4.56
C GLY A 785 -42.89 -2.11 -5.12
N GLY A 786 -42.93 -2.71 -6.32
CA GLY A 786 -41.76 -3.35 -6.95
C GLY A 786 -42.08 -4.65 -7.69
N GLU A 787 -43.34 -5.11 -7.63
CA GLU A 787 -43.85 -6.13 -8.54
C GLU A 787 -43.74 -5.62 -9.98
N GLY A 788 -43.05 -6.37 -10.84
CA GLY A 788 -42.81 -6.00 -12.24
C GLY A 788 -41.54 -5.19 -12.53
N GLN A 789 -40.81 -4.70 -11.52
CA GLN A 789 -39.50 -4.05 -11.73
C GLN A 789 -38.41 -5.05 -12.09
N SER A 790 -37.50 -4.67 -12.98
CA SER A 790 -36.29 -5.43 -13.28
C SER A 790 -35.32 -5.47 -12.09
N ASN A 791 -34.42 -6.47 -12.06
CA ASN A 791 -33.40 -6.56 -11.01
C ASN A 791 -32.48 -5.32 -10.97
N ALA A 792 -32.21 -4.69 -12.11
CA ALA A 792 -31.35 -3.50 -12.16
C ALA A 792 -32.01 -2.27 -11.52
N GLU A 793 -33.31 -2.08 -11.75
CA GLU A 793 -34.09 -1.01 -11.13
C GLU A 793 -34.17 -1.20 -9.62
N ARG A 794 -34.43 -2.44 -9.16
CA ARG A 794 -34.44 -2.78 -7.73
C ARG A 794 -33.10 -2.49 -7.05
N GLN A 795 -31.98 -2.89 -7.67
CA GLN A 795 -30.64 -2.60 -7.14
C GLN A 795 -30.32 -1.10 -7.07
N LEU A 796 -30.88 -0.28 -7.97
CA LEU A 796 -30.71 1.17 -7.92
C LEU A 796 -31.47 1.76 -6.73
N VAL A 797 -32.74 1.37 -6.54
CA VAL A 797 -33.56 1.79 -5.39
C VAL A 797 -32.91 1.34 -4.08
N ASP A 798 -32.43 0.10 -4.00
CA ASP A 798 -31.77 -0.41 -2.79
C ASP A 798 -30.44 0.30 -2.49
N ARG A 799 -29.75 0.83 -3.52
CA ARG A 799 -28.56 1.68 -3.34
C ARG A 799 -28.90 3.05 -2.80
N GLN A 800 -30.03 3.60 -3.21
CA GLN A 800 -30.52 4.89 -2.74
C GLN A 800 -30.99 4.78 -1.28
N LEU A 801 -31.84 3.80 -0.97
CA LEU A 801 -32.37 3.58 0.38
C LEU A 801 -31.29 3.25 1.41
N GLU A 802 -30.23 2.52 1.04
CA GLU A 802 -29.08 2.28 1.93
C GLU A 802 -28.42 3.58 2.40
N ARG A 803 -28.52 4.66 1.61
CA ARG A 803 -27.94 5.96 1.93
C ARG A 803 -28.93 6.92 2.59
N GLU A 804 -30.19 6.89 2.17
CA GLU A 804 -31.18 7.92 2.52
C GLU A 804 -32.12 7.52 3.66
N ALA A 805 -32.48 6.23 3.77
CA ALA A 805 -33.48 5.77 4.73
C ALA A 805 -33.00 5.81 6.21
N PRO A 806 -31.75 5.43 6.54
CA PRO A 806 -31.29 5.48 7.93
C PRO A 806 -31.35 6.90 8.51
N GLY A 807 -32.01 7.06 9.65
CA GLY A 807 -32.21 8.34 10.32
C GLY A 807 -33.54 9.03 9.99
N GLU A 808 -34.35 8.51 9.07
CA GLU A 808 -35.70 9.04 8.84
C GLU A 808 -36.57 8.88 10.10
N LEU A 809 -36.98 10.02 10.67
CA LEU A 809 -37.86 10.12 11.83
C LEU A 809 -39.26 10.50 11.38
N TRP A 810 -40.19 9.59 11.60
CA TRP A 810 -41.59 9.68 11.20
C TRP A 810 -42.47 9.91 12.43
N ARG A 811 -43.49 10.73 12.29
CA ARG A 811 -44.61 10.77 13.25
C ARG A 811 -45.60 9.69 12.85
N THR A 812 -46.02 8.82 13.77
CA THR A 812 -47.09 7.83 13.58
C THR A 812 -48.36 8.31 14.30
N PRO A 813 -49.55 7.67 14.13
CA PRO A 813 -50.80 8.19 14.71
C PRO A 813 -50.75 8.49 16.20
N ASN A 814 -50.18 7.58 16.98
CA ASN A 814 -50.07 7.70 18.43
C ASN A 814 -48.61 7.67 18.94
N GLY A 815 -47.64 7.82 18.04
CA GLY A 815 -46.22 7.68 18.36
C GLY A 815 -45.26 8.28 17.34
N ALA A 816 -44.02 7.80 17.36
CA ALA A 816 -42.99 8.13 16.37
C ALA A 816 -42.25 6.85 15.95
N LEU A 817 -41.70 6.85 14.74
CA LEU A 817 -40.95 5.74 14.18
C LEU A 817 -39.63 6.24 13.61
N LEU A 818 -38.53 5.57 13.94
CA LEU A 818 -37.20 5.91 13.46
C LEU A 818 -36.60 4.73 12.68
N ILE A 819 -36.20 4.96 11.43
CA ILE A 819 -35.49 3.97 10.63
C ILE A 819 -34.01 3.94 11.06
N LEU A 820 -33.52 2.79 11.51
CA LEU A 820 -32.17 2.62 12.05
C LEU A 820 -31.15 2.17 11.00
N ASP A 821 -31.57 1.30 10.08
CA ASP A 821 -30.75 0.79 8.98
C ASP A 821 -31.57 0.31 7.78
N TYR A 822 -30.87 0.02 6.68
CA TYR A 822 -31.42 -0.68 5.51
C TYR A 822 -30.41 -1.70 4.99
N GLN A 823 -30.83 -2.96 4.89
CA GLN A 823 -29.98 -4.06 4.44
C GLN A 823 -30.34 -4.47 3.01
N ARG A 824 -29.45 -4.18 2.05
CA ARG A 824 -29.69 -4.46 0.62
C ARG A 824 -29.93 -5.93 0.30
N HIS A 825 -29.21 -6.84 0.96
CA HIS A 825 -29.30 -8.27 0.65
C HIS A 825 -30.67 -8.85 1.03
N ASP A 826 -31.26 -8.38 2.13
CA ASP A 826 -32.56 -8.81 2.63
C ASP A 826 -33.70 -7.83 2.27
N ARG A 827 -33.39 -6.72 1.58
CA ARG A 827 -34.29 -5.61 1.24
C ARG A 827 -35.20 -5.20 2.39
N THR A 828 -34.63 -5.15 3.59
CA THR A 828 -35.34 -4.93 4.84
C THR A 828 -34.68 -3.78 5.59
N ALA A 829 -35.48 -2.82 6.02
CA ALA A 829 -35.10 -1.81 7.00
C ALA A 829 -35.54 -2.24 8.40
N THR A 830 -34.69 -1.92 9.38
CA THR A 830 -35.01 -2.03 10.80
C THR A 830 -35.48 -0.68 11.29
N ALA A 831 -36.69 -0.61 11.84
CA ALA A 831 -37.25 0.59 12.44
C ALA A 831 -37.61 0.35 13.90
N LEU A 832 -37.47 1.39 14.72
CA LEU A 832 -37.95 1.39 16.10
C LEU A 832 -39.14 2.35 16.19
N GLU A 833 -40.27 1.84 16.66
CA GLU A 833 -41.46 2.65 16.91
C GLU A 833 -41.65 2.85 18.41
N TYR A 834 -41.95 4.09 18.81
CA TYR A 834 -42.25 4.52 20.16
C TYR A 834 -43.66 5.09 20.25
N ALA A 835 -44.48 4.59 21.18
CA ALA A 835 -45.81 5.09 21.49
C ALA A 835 -45.96 5.27 23.00
N PRO A 836 -46.12 6.50 23.55
CA PRO A 836 -46.08 6.76 24.99
C PRO A 836 -47.07 5.96 25.84
N GLY A 837 -48.17 5.49 25.24
CA GLY A 837 -49.19 4.69 25.92
C GLY A 837 -49.00 3.17 25.83
N GLY A 838 -47.90 2.67 25.26
CA GLY A 838 -47.65 1.23 25.07
C GLY A 838 -48.61 0.54 24.08
N THR A 839 -49.48 1.31 23.42
CA THR A 839 -50.40 0.84 22.38
C THR A 839 -49.92 1.38 21.05
N PHE A 840 -49.96 0.55 20.00
CA PHE A 840 -49.44 0.94 18.69
C PHE A 840 -50.54 0.85 17.63
N GLU A 841 -50.86 1.97 16.98
CA GLU A 841 -51.85 1.98 15.91
C GLU A 841 -51.22 1.50 14.58
N PRO A 842 -51.98 0.81 13.71
CA PRO A 842 -51.48 0.41 12.40
C PRO A 842 -51.22 1.64 11.51
N GLY A 843 -50.02 1.75 10.95
CA GLY A 843 -49.67 2.83 10.04
C GLY A 843 -48.22 2.73 9.58
N GLU A 844 -48.00 2.13 8.41
CA GLU A 844 -46.67 2.06 7.81
C GLU A 844 -46.31 3.42 7.17
N PRO A 845 -45.04 3.86 7.26
CA PRO A 845 -44.59 5.03 6.54
C PRO A 845 -44.86 4.91 5.02
N PRO A 846 -45.29 5.99 4.35
CA PRO A 846 -45.42 6.02 2.90
C PRO A 846 -44.20 5.43 2.17
N GLY A 847 -44.43 4.48 1.26
CA GLY A 847 -43.37 3.80 0.53
C GLY A 847 -42.75 2.58 1.24
N TRP A 848 -43.25 2.22 2.41
CA TRP A 848 -42.83 1.04 3.18
C TRP A 848 -44.03 0.12 3.45
N GLN A 849 -43.74 -1.17 3.60
CA GLN A 849 -44.71 -2.18 4.03
C GLN A 849 -44.08 -3.15 5.03
N ALA A 850 -44.86 -3.72 5.96
CA ALA A 850 -44.35 -4.68 6.93
C ALA A 850 -43.82 -5.93 6.22
N ALA A 851 -42.57 -6.28 6.51
CA ALA A 851 -41.97 -7.52 6.02
C ALA A 851 -42.44 -8.72 6.86
N ARG A 852 -42.63 -8.52 8.17
CA ARG A 852 -43.04 -9.55 9.14
C ARG A 852 -43.80 -8.93 10.32
N PRO A 853 -44.62 -9.73 11.03
CA PRO A 853 -45.22 -9.29 12.30
C PRO A 853 -44.15 -8.90 13.32
N PRO A 854 -44.36 -7.84 14.13
CA PRO A 854 -43.45 -7.49 15.21
C PRO A 854 -43.40 -8.59 16.28
N VAL A 855 -42.20 -8.86 16.78
CA VAL A 855 -41.99 -9.75 17.92
C VAL A 855 -42.09 -8.92 19.20
N PRO A 856 -43.03 -9.23 20.11
CA PRO A 856 -43.11 -8.53 21.38
C PRO A 856 -41.86 -8.78 22.23
N CYS A 857 -41.27 -7.71 22.74
CA CYS A 857 -40.14 -7.76 23.67
C CYS A 857 -40.59 -8.38 24.99
N TRP A 858 -39.82 -9.34 25.51
CA TRP A 858 -39.98 -9.87 26.86
C TRP A 858 -39.56 -8.85 27.91
N GLY A 859 -38.43 -8.18 27.77
CA GLY A 859 -37.89 -7.40 28.87
C GLY A 859 -38.49 -6.00 28.96
N THR A 860 -38.88 -5.63 30.18
CA THR A 860 -39.03 -4.25 30.64
C THR A 860 -37.85 -3.91 31.55
N ALA A 861 -37.45 -2.63 31.72
CA ALA A 861 -36.38 -2.28 32.68
C ALA A 861 -36.66 -2.91 34.05
N GLY A 862 -37.90 -2.76 34.55
CA GLY A 862 -38.31 -3.36 35.81
C GLY A 862 -38.11 -4.88 35.86
N ARG A 863 -38.46 -5.60 34.78
CA ARG A 863 -38.28 -7.05 34.67
C ARG A 863 -36.82 -7.47 34.59
N VAL A 864 -36.00 -6.74 33.83
CA VAL A 864 -34.55 -6.96 33.75
C VAL A 864 -33.88 -6.73 35.10
N VAL A 865 -34.18 -5.62 35.77
CA VAL A 865 -33.67 -5.31 37.11
C VAL A 865 -34.11 -6.36 38.12
N ARG A 866 -35.36 -6.82 38.04
CA ARG A 866 -35.88 -7.90 38.88
C ARG A 866 -35.13 -9.21 38.65
N LEU A 867 -34.89 -9.58 37.39
CA LEU A 867 -34.12 -10.77 37.03
C LEU A 867 -32.70 -10.71 37.60
N ILE A 868 -32.00 -9.58 37.41
CA ILE A 868 -30.63 -9.38 37.90
C ILE A 868 -30.57 -9.56 39.43
N ARG A 869 -31.52 -8.98 40.17
CA ARG A 869 -31.61 -9.14 41.63
C ARG A 869 -31.85 -10.60 42.03
N LEU A 870 -32.78 -11.28 41.36
CA LEU A 870 -33.07 -12.69 41.64
C LEU A 870 -31.86 -13.60 41.36
N LEU A 871 -31.10 -13.34 40.30
CA LEU A 871 -29.86 -14.08 40.01
C LEU A 871 -28.79 -13.86 41.08
N ALA A 872 -28.63 -12.63 41.57
CA ALA A 872 -27.72 -12.33 42.65
C ALA A 872 -28.12 -13.02 43.96
N ASP A 873 -29.43 -13.07 44.26
CA ASP A 873 -29.96 -13.64 45.49
C ASP A 873 -30.02 -15.19 45.48
N ARG A 874 -30.32 -15.79 44.33
CA ARG A 874 -30.67 -17.22 44.20
C ARG A 874 -29.70 -18.05 43.36
N GLY A 875 -28.74 -17.43 42.68
CA GLY A 875 -27.89 -18.10 41.69
C GLY A 875 -28.66 -18.52 40.43
N PRO A 876 -28.07 -19.33 39.54
CA PRO A 876 -28.72 -19.79 38.32
C PRO A 876 -30.04 -20.54 38.58
N ALA A 877 -30.96 -20.50 37.61
CA ALA A 877 -32.23 -21.21 37.71
C ALA A 877 -32.01 -22.73 37.57
N PRO A 878 -32.66 -23.58 38.38
CA PRO A 878 -32.47 -25.04 38.35
C PRO A 878 -33.19 -25.65 37.14
N ILE A 879 -32.58 -25.55 35.96
CA ILE A 879 -33.16 -26.02 34.68
C ILE A 879 -32.64 -27.43 34.36
N ASP A 880 -33.56 -28.37 34.12
CA ASP A 880 -33.25 -29.68 33.54
C ASP A 880 -33.17 -29.56 32.02
N ALA A 881 -31.95 -29.64 31.48
CA ALA A 881 -31.67 -29.39 30.07
C ALA A 881 -32.37 -30.39 29.12
N ALA A 882 -32.29 -31.69 29.42
CA ALA A 882 -32.86 -32.74 28.58
C ALA A 882 -34.40 -32.69 28.60
N ALA A 883 -34.99 -32.58 29.80
CA ALA A 883 -36.44 -32.49 29.94
C ALA A 883 -37.00 -31.24 29.23
N THR A 884 -36.36 -30.09 29.38
CA THR A 884 -36.82 -28.83 28.76
C THR A 884 -36.76 -28.87 27.23
N VAL A 885 -35.70 -29.47 26.67
CA VAL A 885 -35.54 -29.64 25.21
C VAL A 885 -36.62 -30.55 24.65
N HIS A 886 -36.88 -31.70 25.29
CA HIS A 886 -37.90 -32.63 24.85
C HIS A 886 -39.30 -32.02 24.94
N ASP A 887 -39.62 -31.38 26.06
CA ASP A 887 -40.93 -30.76 26.28
C ASP A 887 -41.20 -29.64 25.27
N LEU A 888 -40.19 -28.80 24.97
CA LEU A 888 -40.32 -27.75 23.95
C LEU A 888 -40.48 -28.33 22.54
N ALA A 889 -39.68 -29.33 22.17
CA ALA A 889 -39.76 -29.97 20.87
C ALA A 889 -41.13 -30.65 20.65
N GLU A 890 -41.62 -31.37 21.66
CA GLU A 890 -42.91 -32.06 21.62
C GLU A 890 -44.08 -31.06 21.51
N ARG A 891 -44.14 -30.05 22.38
CA ARG A 891 -45.25 -29.10 22.44
C ARG A 891 -45.28 -28.14 21.25
N ALA A 892 -44.12 -27.70 20.79
CA ALA A 892 -44.02 -26.80 19.64
C ALA A 892 -44.10 -27.55 18.29
N GLY A 893 -43.80 -28.86 18.27
CA GLY A 893 -43.85 -29.68 17.06
C GLY A 893 -42.71 -29.43 16.07
N PHE A 894 -41.58 -28.88 16.53
CA PHE A 894 -40.33 -28.78 15.75
C PHE A 894 -39.25 -29.73 16.29
N GLY A 895 -38.27 -30.07 15.44
CA GLY A 895 -37.26 -31.07 15.79
C GLY A 895 -36.40 -30.71 17.01
N VAL A 896 -35.90 -31.72 17.70
CA VAL A 896 -35.07 -31.59 18.92
C VAL A 896 -33.86 -30.66 18.72
N ALA A 897 -33.17 -30.73 17.57
CA ALA A 897 -32.05 -29.83 17.25
C ALA A 897 -32.43 -28.34 17.23
N ALA A 898 -33.67 -28.04 16.82
CA ALA A 898 -34.22 -26.69 16.88
C ALA A 898 -34.47 -26.26 18.33
N ALA A 899 -34.99 -27.14 19.20
CA ALA A 899 -35.17 -26.87 20.63
C ALA A 899 -33.84 -26.60 21.35
N VAL A 900 -32.83 -27.44 21.11
CA VAL A 900 -31.46 -27.24 21.63
C VAL A 900 -30.92 -25.85 21.28
N THR A 901 -31.03 -25.48 19.99
CA THR A 901 -30.54 -24.20 19.48
C THR A 901 -31.30 -23.01 20.11
N VAL A 902 -32.62 -23.11 20.27
CA VAL A 902 -33.45 -22.05 20.86
C VAL A 902 -33.08 -21.87 22.34
N CYS A 903 -32.96 -22.96 23.11
CA CYS A 903 -32.65 -22.93 24.54
C CYS A 903 -31.20 -22.55 24.89
N LYS A 904 -30.30 -22.38 23.90
CA LYS A 904 -28.88 -22.03 24.10
C LYS A 904 -28.15 -23.05 24.99
N ILE A 905 -28.50 -24.34 24.88
CA ILE A 905 -27.84 -25.41 25.63
C ILE A 905 -26.60 -25.86 24.83
N PRO A 906 -25.40 -25.87 25.44
CA PRO A 906 -24.19 -26.38 24.80
C PRO A 906 -24.26 -27.90 24.64
N ALA A 907 -23.64 -28.44 23.59
CA ALA A 907 -23.72 -29.86 23.26
C ALA A 907 -23.17 -30.75 24.40
N GLU A 908 -22.19 -30.23 25.14
CA GLU A 908 -21.50 -30.90 26.25
C GLU A 908 -22.38 -31.12 27.48
N VAL A 909 -23.56 -30.50 27.54
CA VAL A 909 -24.53 -30.62 28.65
C VAL A 909 -25.67 -31.60 28.32
N LEU A 910 -25.78 -32.00 27.05
CA LEU A 910 -26.81 -32.92 26.56
C LEU A 910 -26.23 -34.33 26.40
N ASP A 911 -27.08 -35.34 26.52
CA ASP A 911 -26.69 -36.73 26.23
C ASP A 911 -26.30 -36.90 24.75
N ASP A 912 -25.35 -37.82 24.46
CA ASP A 912 -24.76 -38.03 23.12
C ASP A 912 -25.77 -38.37 22.01
N ASP A 913 -27.00 -38.78 22.38
CA ASP A 913 -28.08 -39.16 21.47
C ASP A 913 -28.98 -37.99 21.04
N LEU A 914 -28.81 -36.80 21.64
CA LEU A 914 -29.57 -35.60 21.29
C LEU A 914 -28.96 -34.89 20.07
N PRO A 915 -29.70 -34.67 18.97
CA PRO A 915 -29.17 -34.00 17.79
C PRO A 915 -28.89 -32.52 18.08
N THR A 916 -27.64 -32.10 17.98
CA THR A 916 -27.17 -30.71 18.23
C THR A 916 -26.94 -29.91 16.95
N THR A 917 -27.07 -30.54 15.78
CA THR A 917 -26.90 -29.94 14.45
C THR A 917 -28.14 -30.16 13.57
N GLY A 918 -28.34 -29.32 12.55
CA GLY A 918 -29.48 -29.45 11.63
C GLY A 918 -30.75 -28.70 12.02
N ALA A 919 -30.67 -27.69 12.90
CA ALA A 919 -31.81 -26.83 13.24
C ALA A 919 -32.35 -26.06 12.01
N ALA A 920 -33.60 -26.32 11.63
CA ALA A 920 -34.26 -25.70 10.47
C ALA A 920 -34.91 -24.32 10.74
N LEU A 921 -34.77 -23.78 11.96
CA LEU A 921 -35.33 -22.47 12.33
C LEU A 921 -34.47 -21.33 11.80
N SER A 922 -35.07 -20.29 11.21
CA SER A 922 -34.38 -19.04 10.87
C SER A 922 -33.96 -18.28 12.15
N TYR A 923 -32.90 -17.47 12.09
CA TYR A 923 -32.44 -16.68 13.24
C TYR A 923 -33.55 -15.84 13.89
N PRO A 924 -34.34 -15.05 13.13
CA PRO A 924 -35.38 -14.20 13.71
C PRO A 924 -36.46 -15.01 14.44
N MET A 925 -36.79 -16.20 13.93
CA MET A 925 -37.80 -17.04 14.53
C MET A 925 -37.29 -17.73 15.80
N ARG A 926 -35.97 -18.01 15.89
CA ARG A 926 -35.35 -18.48 17.15
C ARG A 926 -35.45 -17.40 18.22
N ASP A 927 -35.16 -16.15 17.88
CA ASP A 927 -35.21 -15.04 18.84
C ASP A 927 -36.65 -14.79 19.31
N ALA A 928 -37.63 -14.83 18.41
CA ALA A 928 -39.04 -14.72 18.78
C ALA A 928 -39.52 -15.81 19.75
N VAL A 929 -39.08 -17.05 19.57
CA VAL A 929 -39.39 -18.14 20.52
C VAL A 929 -38.66 -17.91 21.85
N ARG A 930 -37.41 -17.41 21.85
CA ARG A 930 -36.67 -17.08 23.07
C ARG A 930 -37.36 -16.00 23.90
N GLU A 931 -37.91 -14.97 23.28
CA GLU A 931 -38.72 -13.95 23.97
C GLU A 931 -39.91 -14.55 24.73
N ARG A 932 -40.37 -15.75 24.36
CA ARG A 932 -41.48 -16.45 25.03
C ARG A 932 -41.04 -17.52 26.01
N LEU A 933 -39.77 -17.92 25.99
CA LEU A 933 -39.23 -18.91 26.92
C LEU A 933 -38.95 -18.32 28.30
N LEU A 934 -38.76 -17.01 28.41
CA LEU A 934 -38.65 -16.36 29.71
C LEU A 934 -40.05 -16.03 30.23
N PRO A 935 -40.38 -16.37 31.49
CA PRO A 935 -41.68 -16.10 32.08
C PRO A 935 -41.89 -14.59 32.33
N ASP A 936 -43.15 -14.15 32.38
CA ASP A 936 -43.51 -12.75 32.60
C ASP A 936 -43.07 -12.23 33.98
N ASP A 937 -43.17 -13.06 35.03
CA ASP A 937 -42.48 -12.85 36.30
C ASP A 937 -41.17 -13.66 36.28
N PRO A 938 -39.99 -13.01 36.29
CA PRO A 938 -38.71 -13.71 36.33
C PRO A 938 -38.56 -14.66 37.53
N ALA A 939 -39.29 -14.46 38.63
CA ALA A 939 -39.24 -15.35 39.79
C ALA A 939 -39.68 -16.79 39.48
N ASP A 940 -40.53 -16.98 38.47
CA ASP A 940 -41.06 -18.28 38.07
C ASP A 940 -39.98 -19.19 37.49
N LEU A 941 -38.85 -18.65 37.04
CA LEU A 941 -37.69 -19.45 36.60
C LEU A 941 -37.18 -20.42 37.68
N TRP A 942 -37.31 -20.07 38.96
CA TRP A 942 -36.90 -20.92 40.08
C TRP A 942 -38.03 -21.82 40.62
N ILE A 943 -39.25 -21.67 40.10
CA ILE A 943 -40.44 -22.39 40.56
C ILE A 943 -40.89 -23.39 39.51
N THR A 944 -41.10 -22.93 38.27
CA THR A 944 -41.66 -23.70 37.16
C THR A 944 -40.67 -23.89 36.00
N GLY A 945 -39.53 -23.20 36.00
CA GLY A 945 -38.54 -23.28 34.94
C GLY A 945 -38.86 -22.37 33.75
N LEU A 946 -38.37 -22.73 32.55
CA LEU A 946 -38.64 -21.98 31.32
C LEU A 946 -40.13 -22.06 30.94
N ALA A 947 -40.66 -20.98 30.35
CA ALA A 947 -42.06 -20.89 29.92
C ALA A 947 -42.31 -21.63 28.59
N VAL A 948 -42.09 -22.95 28.60
CA VAL A 948 -42.19 -23.83 27.42
C VAL A 948 -43.56 -23.73 26.75
N ASP A 949 -44.64 -23.68 27.55
CA ASP A 949 -46.01 -23.57 27.05
C ASP A 949 -46.24 -22.28 26.24
N ALA A 950 -45.81 -21.14 26.78
CA ALA A 950 -45.96 -19.85 26.10
C ALA A 950 -45.17 -19.81 24.79
N ALA A 951 -43.96 -20.38 24.78
CA ALA A 951 -43.12 -20.49 23.59
C ALA A 951 -43.71 -21.41 22.53
N ALA A 952 -44.25 -22.57 22.94
CA ALA A 952 -44.90 -23.52 22.05
C ALA A 952 -46.21 -22.96 21.46
N ASP A 953 -47.04 -22.30 22.27
CA ASP A 953 -48.29 -21.66 21.83
C ASP A 953 -48.01 -20.57 20.79
N TRP A 954 -47.00 -19.74 21.05
CA TRP A 954 -46.59 -18.70 20.11
C TRP A 954 -46.13 -19.30 18.79
N TRP A 955 -45.26 -20.33 18.84
CA TRP A 955 -44.77 -21.03 17.66
C TRP A 955 -45.89 -21.68 16.85
N ARG A 956 -46.85 -22.34 17.50
CA ARG A 956 -48.00 -22.95 16.79
C ARG A 956 -48.86 -21.92 16.06
N THR A 957 -48.88 -20.69 16.55
CA THR A 957 -49.69 -19.60 15.99
C THR A 957 -48.96 -18.82 14.89
N HIS A 958 -47.64 -18.64 15.00
CA HIS A 958 -46.86 -17.73 14.12
C HIS A 958 -45.69 -18.41 13.39
N GLY A 959 -45.34 -19.64 13.75
CA GLY A 959 -44.27 -20.40 13.15
C GLY A 959 -44.56 -20.72 11.69
N GLU A 960 -43.52 -20.69 10.87
CA GLU A 960 -43.61 -21.17 9.49
C GLU A 960 -43.81 -22.69 9.52
N GLY A 961 -45.01 -23.17 9.14
CA GLY A 961 -45.29 -24.60 9.06
C GLY A 961 -44.33 -25.31 8.08
N PRO A 962 -44.11 -26.64 8.21
CA PRO A 962 -43.15 -27.39 7.40
C PRO A 962 -43.57 -27.62 5.92
N SER A 963 -44.21 -26.65 5.30
CA SER A 963 -44.66 -26.71 3.91
C SER A 963 -44.25 -25.43 3.18
N GLY A 964 -43.19 -25.52 2.36
CA GLY A 964 -42.96 -24.53 1.30
C GLY A 964 -41.54 -24.01 1.07
N ARG A 965 -40.46 -24.78 1.29
CA ARG A 965 -39.18 -24.54 0.59
C ARG A 965 -38.52 -25.85 0.15
N THR A 966 -39.07 -26.44 -0.89
CA THR A 966 -38.28 -27.29 -1.79
C THR A 966 -37.74 -26.43 -2.92
N GLY A 967 -36.41 -26.32 -2.99
CA GLY A 967 -35.65 -26.05 -4.21
C GLY A 967 -35.48 -24.59 -4.64
N GLY A 968 -34.24 -24.11 -4.57
CA GLY A 968 -33.82 -22.96 -5.37
C GLY A 968 -32.50 -22.31 -4.93
N GLY A 969 -31.37 -22.90 -5.35
CA GLY A 969 -30.10 -22.21 -5.65
C GLY A 969 -29.27 -21.71 -4.49
#